data_AF-A0A1E5WDR3-F1
#
_entry.id   AF-A0A1E5WDR3-F1
#
_cell.length_a   1.000
_cell.length_b   1.000
_cell.length_c   1.000
_cell.angle_alpha   90.00
_cell.angle_beta   90.00
_cell.angle_gamma   90.00
#
_symmetry.space_group_name_H-M   'P 1'
#
loop_
_entity.id
_entity.type
_entity.pdbx_description
1 polymer ?
#
loop_
_entity_poly.entity_id
_entity_poly.type
_entity_poly.pdbx_seq_one_letter_code
_entity_poly.pdbx_strand_id
1 'polypeptide(L)'
;MAPGRARGRGEDGETTTTTTTEGQSSGSNASAGAAAAASAKAPFLGMFRYADRADAALMAVGAAAAVANGMSEQLTTIVFAAVIECFGAGDDTTLLHRVSKLLPEVSCWTVAGERQSTRLRSLYLEAVLRQDIAFFDVEMTTAEAASRMSADTVLIQDALGEKVGKYIQLLTTFVGGFIIGFIRGWMLALVVLACIPPSILSFATVSRLRAQISGKRQESYGDAGNIVEQTIGAIRTVVSFNGEKKAIAMYNNHIKRAYKATLTEGIITGLGVGCIFFVVFCSYSLAFWAIGNASPSISAIAEGQSAAQRLFEIINRKPNIDITDTSGIVLEDIKGDVELKDVFFRYPARPEQLTLDGLCLQVPSGTTMAIVGESGSGKSTVISLVERFYDPQAGEVLVDGVNIKSLQLHWLRGKISLVSQEPLLFMTSIKDNITYGKEDATLEEIKRAAELANAANFIEKLPNAYETMVGQHGAQLSGGQKQRIAIARAILKNPKILLLDEATSALDVESERVVQEALNRIMVGRTTLIVAHRLSTIRSADCIAVVHQGKVVERGIHGELIKYPDGAYSQLIRLQQAHTKEMHEIPNTEVSGSISKSRSLSLEQTIARDSPRTRGQHSFTKSIGLSGTDESKRQVITDRQEHEESGDSKSPKKAPIKRLFKLNKPETSVLLLAVIASFVHGIMFPSFSIMMSGGIRTFYYPPHQLRKDSRFWALLCLLFAVIALISIQLEYFLFGVAGGKLIQRVRSLAFQSIVHQEVAWFDDPSNSSGAIGARIYIDALNIRRLVGDNLAILVQCIVTLTVGFSIAFASDWKLTLIVICVIPVMGSQNYIQVRFLKGFSEDAKVMYEDASQVVTEAIGSIRTVASFCAEKRVITSYTQKCEASMKQGIRSGMVGGLGFSFSNLMMYLTYALCFYVGARFVHEGKSTFKDIFRVYFALIFTAFGVSQTSAMATDSTKAQESTLSILAIIDRKPKINSASDEGIMLEKVDGNIDFRHVNFKYPSRPDVQVLSDFTLGIPARKTVALVGESGSGKSTIIALLERFYDPDSGTISLDGAELKKLKLSWLRDQMGLVSQEPVLFNDTIHANIAYGKQGEVSEDEIIAAAKAANAHEFISSLPQGYSTTVGERGTQLSGGQKQRVAIARAILKDPRILLLDEATSALDAEAERIVQDALDQVMVSRTTIVVAHRLSTIKGADIIAVIKDGKVAEKGKHESLVGIKGGVYASLVELHSRSA
;
A
#
# COMPACT_ATOMS: atom_id res chain seq x y z
N MET A 1 63.65 -2.63 -12.77
CA MET A 1 64.26 -3.49 -13.79
C MET A 1 64.35 -4.90 -13.25
N ALA A 2 63.60 -5.83 -13.83
CA ALA A 2 64.03 -7.22 -13.89
C ALA A 2 63.34 -7.86 -15.11
N PRO A 3 64.08 -8.31 -16.14
CA PRO A 3 63.57 -9.23 -17.14
C PRO A 3 63.95 -10.67 -16.74
N GLY A 4 63.30 -11.73 -17.21
CA GLY A 4 62.20 -11.81 -18.13
C GLY A 4 61.96 -13.27 -18.53
N ARG A 5 60.67 -13.55 -18.81
CA ARG A 5 60.11 -14.51 -19.76
C ARG A 5 60.39 -16.02 -19.65
N ALA A 6 59.28 -16.69 -19.32
CA ALA A 6 58.45 -17.51 -20.21
C ALA A 6 58.63 -19.04 -20.18
N ARG A 7 57.54 -19.73 -19.83
CA ARG A 7 57.05 -20.94 -20.51
C ARG A 7 55.64 -21.29 -20.04
N GLY A 8 54.83 -21.82 -20.95
CA GLY A 8 53.60 -22.55 -20.63
C GLY A 8 53.80 -24.05 -20.85
N ARG A 9 53.06 -24.85 -20.08
CA ARG A 9 52.50 -26.18 -20.41
C ARG A 9 51.72 -26.69 -19.20
N GLY A 10 50.57 -27.30 -19.45
CA GLY A 10 49.87 -28.13 -18.47
C GLY A 10 50.34 -29.59 -18.56
N GLU A 11 50.17 -30.31 -17.44
CA GLU A 11 49.52 -31.62 -17.29
C GLU A 11 49.94 -32.26 -15.95
N ASP A 12 48.91 -32.57 -15.16
CA ASP A 12 48.65 -33.69 -14.24
C ASP A 12 49.76 -34.28 -13.33
N GLY A 13 49.40 -34.47 -12.04
CA GLY A 13 50.16 -35.29 -11.10
C GLY A 13 49.88 -35.02 -9.61
N GLU A 14 48.86 -35.71 -9.08
CA GLU A 14 48.54 -36.02 -7.67
C GLU A 14 49.72 -36.06 -6.65
N THR A 15 49.54 -35.48 -5.44
CA THR A 15 49.33 -36.18 -4.13
C THR A 15 49.65 -35.30 -2.91
N THR A 16 48.70 -35.26 -1.96
CA THR A 16 48.84 -35.12 -0.48
C THR A 16 49.52 -33.87 0.10
N THR A 17 49.02 -33.17 1.13
CA THR A 17 48.36 -33.61 2.36
C THR A 17 47.42 -32.52 2.89
N THR A 18 46.21 -32.94 3.26
CA THR A 18 45.21 -32.22 4.03
C THR A 18 45.60 -32.09 5.51
N THR A 19 45.58 -30.87 6.03
CA THR A 19 45.28 -30.60 7.44
C THR A 19 44.21 -29.52 7.53
N THR A 20 43.14 -29.94 8.18
CA THR A 20 41.88 -29.28 8.49
C THR A 20 42.02 -27.98 9.28
N THR A 21 41.34 -26.93 8.82
CA THR A 21 40.65 -25.96 9.68
C THR A 21 39.37 -25.52 8.97
N GLU A 22 38.28 -26.22 9.28
CA GLU A 22 36.92 -25.77 9.04
C GLU A 22 36.58 -24.58 9.95
N GLY A 23 35.84 -23.61 9.42
CA GLY A 23 35.12 -22.63 10.22
C GLY A 23 34.92 -21.29 9.52
N GLN A 24 33.69 -21.06 9.05
CA GLN A 24 33.10 -19.76 8.67
C GLN A 24 33.37 -19.21 7.25
N SER A 25 32.64 -19.72 6.24
CA SER A 25 32.34 -18.92 5.03
C SER A 25 31.13 -19.40 4.19
N SER A 26 30.03 -19.85 4.79
CA SER A 26 28.82 -20.26 4.04
C SER A 26 27.70 -19.20 3.97
N GLY A 27 27.91 -17.99 4.51
CA GLY A 27 26.86 -16.96 4.60
C GLY A 27 26.79 -15.91 3.47
N SER A 28 27.80 -15.78 2.61
CA SER A 28 27.86 -14.66 1.63
C SER A 28 27.44 -15.00 0.20
N ASN A 29 27.38 -16.28 -0.19
CA ASN A 29 27.02 -16.67 -1.56
C ASN A 29 25.49 -16.78 -1.78
N ALA A 30 24.68 -16.90 -0.73
CA ALA A 30 23.22 -16.93 -0.85
C ALA A 30 22.61 -15.55 -1.16
N SER A 31 23.21 -14.46 -0.65
CA SER A 31 22.74 -13.09 -0.92
C SER A 31 23.11 -12.60 -2.33
N ALA A 32 24.22 -13.09 -2.90
CA ALA A 32 24.61 -12.80 -4.27
C ALA A 32 23.70 -13.51 -5.30
N GLY A 33 23.23 -14.73 -5.00
CA GLY A 33 22.27 -15.47 -5.83
C GLY A 33 20.87 -14.82 -5.85
N ALA A 34 20.40 -14.30 -4.71
CA ALA A 34 19.12 -13.60 -4.62
C ALA A 34 19.13 -12.23 -5.33
N ALA A 35 20.26 -11.51 -5.31
CA ALA A 35 20.43 -10.26 -6.06
C ALA A 35 20.53 -10.47 -7.58
N ALA A 36 21.04 -11.62 -8.03
CA ALA A 36 21.10 -11.97 -9.45
C ALA A 36 19.70 -12.32 -10.02
N ALA A 37 18.87 -13.03 -9.25
CA ALA A 37 17.49 -13.39 -9.63
C ALA A 37 16.57 -12.15 -9.81
N ALA A 38 16.79 -11.09 -9.03
CA ALA A 38 16.03 -9.83 -9.13
C ALA A 38 16.33 -9.00 -10.41
N SER A 39 17.26 -9.44 -11.26
CA SER A 39 17.72 -8.68 -12.44
C SER A 39 17.37 -9.31 -13.80
N ALA A 40 16.68 -10.46 -13.81
CA ALA A 40 16.31 -11.13 -15.05
C ALA A 40 15.33 -10.24 -15.86
N LYS A 41 15.73 -9.87 -17.06
CA LYS A 41 14.91 -9.09 -18.01
C LYS A 41 14.43 -10.00 -19.13
N ALA A 42 13.15 -9.89 -19.49
CA ALA A 42 12.66 -10.57 -20.67
C ALA A 42 13.40 -10.05 -21.91
N PRO A 43 13.78 -10.92 -22.87
CA PRO A 43 14.29 -10.47 -24.16
C PRO A 43 13.32 -9.48 -24.80
N PHE A 44 13.82 -8.37 -25.36
CA PHE A 44 12.97 -7.32 -25.92
C PHE A 44 11.97 -7.85 -26.96
N LEU A 45 12.44 -8.70 -27.89
CA LEU A 45 11.58 -9.38 -28.87
C LEU A 45 10.58 -10.35 -28.21
N GLY A 46 10.95 -10.93 -27.08
CA GLY A 46 10.08 -11.81 -26.29
C GLY A 46 8.86 -11.07 -25.72
N MET A 47 8.93 -9.75 -25.54
CA MET A 47 7.78 -8.97 -25.07
C MET A 47 6.63 -8.95 -26.09
N PHE A 48 6.94 -9.06 -27.39
CA PHE A 48 5.96 -9.04 -28.49
C PHE A 48 5.38 -10.42 -28.84
N ARG A 49 5.66 -11.45 -28.03
CA ARG A 49 5.24 -12.85 -28.32
C ARG A 49 3.73 -13.04 -28.47
N TYR A 50 2.92 -12.12 -27.95
CA TYR A 50 1.45 -12.17 -27.98
C TYR A 50 0.81 -11.19 -28.98
N ALA A 51 1.60 -10.55 -29.85
CA ALA A 51 1.09 -9.71 -30.92
C ALA A 51 0.41 -10.56 -32.02
N ASP A 52 -0.82 -10.22 -32.39
CA ASP A 52 -1.50 -10.85 -33.53
C ASP A 52 -1.08 -10.22 -34.88
N ARG A 53 -1.63 -10.73 -36.00
CA ARG A 53 -1.29 -10.22 -37.34
C ARG A 53 -1.68 -8.75 -37.53
N ALA A 54 -2.73 -8.28 -36.89
CA ALA A 54 -3.13 -6.87 -36.96
C ALA A 54 -2.22 -6.01 -36.09
N ASP A 55 -1.82 -6.49 -34.91
CA ASP A 55 -0.81 -5.85 -34.06
C ASP A 55 0.53 -5.72 -34.81
N ALA A 56 0.97 -6.79 -35.48
CA ALA A 56 2.18 -6.78 -36.29
C ALA A 56 2.12 -5.78 -37.46
N ALA A 57 0.97 -5.69 -38.15
CA ALA A 57 0.75 -4.69 -39.19
C ALA A 57 0.77 -3.26 -38.64
N LEU A 58 0.11 -3.02 -37.50
CA LEU A 58 0.12 -1.72 -36.82
C LEU A 58 1.53 -1.32 -36.38
N MET A 59 2.29 -2.24 -35.79
CA MET A 59 3.68 -1.98 -35.39
C MET A 59 4.59 -1.71 -36.60
N ALA A 60 4.41 -2.43 -37.72
CA ALA A 60 5.18 -2.17 -38.93
C ALA A 60 4.89 -0.79 -39.52
N VAL A 61 3.61 -0.40 -39.60
CA VAL A 61 3.19 0.94 -40.05
C VAL A 61 3.69 2.02 -39.09
N GLY A 62 3.57 1.79 -37.78
CA GLY A 62 4.05 2.69 -36.73
C GLY A 62 5.57 2.87 -36.79
N ALA A 63 6.34 1.80 -36.97
CA ALA A 63 7.80 1.87 -37.11
C ALA A 63 8.21 2.63 -38.38
N ALA A 64 7.55 2.38 -39.52
CA ALA A 64 7.82 3.12 -40.75
C ALA A 64 7.49 4.62 -40.60
N ALA A 65 6.38 4.95 -39.92
CA ALA A 65 6.03 6.32 -39.60
C ALA A 65 7.05 6.98 -38.64
N ALA A 66 7.55 6.25 -37.64
CA ALA A 66 8.59 6.72 -36.72
C ALA A 66 9.90 7.05 -37.43
N VAL A 67 10.34 6.17 -38.34
CA VAL A 67 11.51 6.41 -39.18
C VAL A 67 11.29 7.62 -40.08
N ALA A 68 10.13 7.72 -40.73
CA ALA A 68 9.81 8.87 -41.59
C ALA A 68 9.79 10.19 -40.81
N ASN A 69 9.21 10.17 -39.61
CA ASN A 69 9.15 11.32 -38.71
C ASN A 69 10.56 11.74 -38.25
N GLY A 70 11.40 10.80 -37.79
CA GLY A 70 12.79 11.10 -37.42
C GLY A 70 13.64 11.60 -38.58
N MET A 71 13.45 11.05 -39.80
CA MET A 71 14.10 11.57 -41.00
C MET A 71 13.59 12.95 -41.43
N SER A 72 12.33 13.28 -41.16
CA SER A 72 11.73 14.58 -41.52
C SER A 72 12.40 15.75 -40.78
N GLU A 73 12.82 15.55 -39.52
CA GLU A 73 13.60 16.54 -38.76
C GLU A 73 14.95 16.83 -39.44
N GLN A 74 15.62 15.80 -39.94
CA GLN A 74 16.90 15.93 -40.62
C GLN A 74 16.78 16.51 -42.03
N LEU A 75 15.74 16.13 -42.77
CA LEU A 75 15.40 16.75 -44.05
C LEU A 75 15.12 18.24 -43.89
N THR A 76 14.45 18.64 -42.80
CA THR A 76 14.22 20.06 -42.48
C THR A 76 15.53 20.81 -42.28
N THR A 77 16.56 20.19 -41.72
CA THR A 77 17.90 20.80 -41.59
C THR A 77 18.55 21.05 -42.96
N ILE A 78 18.37 20.13 -43.92
CA ILE A 78 18.86 20.32 -45.30
C ILE A 78 18.12 21.46 -45.98
N VAL A 79 16.80 21.51 -45.83
CA VAL A 79 15.96 22.60 -46.35
C VAL A 79 16.39 23.94 -45.75
N PHE A 80 16.61 23.98 -44.43
CA PHE A 80 17.07 25.17 -43.73
C PHE A 80 18.45 25.63 -44.21
N ALA A 81 19.38 24.71 -44.49
CA ALA A 81 20.68 25.04 -45.08
C ALA A 81 20.54 25.64 -46.49
N ALA A 82 19.68 25.05 -47.33
CA ALA A 82 19.39 25.60 -48.66
C ALA A 82 18.75 26.99 -48.58
N VAL A 83 17.86 27.23 -47.61
CA VAL A 83 17.29 28.57 -47.35
C VAL A 83 18.40 29.57 -47.00
N ILE A 84 19.35 29.21 -46.12
CA ILE A 84 20.50 30.07 -45.78
C ILE A 84 21.33 30.43 -47.03
N GLU A 85 21.61 29.45 -47.89
CA GLU A 85 22.36 29.64 -49.14
C GLU A 85 21.61 30.53 -50.13
N CYS A 86 20.30 30.32 -50.32
CA CYS A 86 19.44 31.13 -51.20
C CYS A 86 19.36 32.59 -50.76
N PHE A 87 19.26 32.86 -49.45
CA PHE A 87 19.33 34.22 -48.94
C PHE A 87 20.72 34.87 -49.12
N GLY A 88 21.78 34.06 -49.19
CA GLY A 88 23.14 34.51 -49.50
C GLY A 88 23.40 34.73 -51.00
N ALA A 89 22.69 34.01 -51.87
CA ALA A 89 22.88 34.02 -53.33
C ALA A 89 21.78 34.77 -54.11
N GLY A 90 20.64 35.08 -53.49
CA GLY A 90 19.55 35.88 -54.08
C GLY A 90 18.74 35.17 -55.17
N ASP A 91 18.34 33.90 -54.97
CA ASP A 91 17.57 33.15 -55.99
C ASP A 91 16.39 32.35 -55.39
N ASP A 92 15.25 32.36 -56.11
CA ASP A 92 13.96 31.79 -55.71
C ASP A 92 13.56 30.65 -56.66
N THR A 93 13.29 29.43 -56.15
CA THR A 93 12.07 28.63 -56.43
C THR A 93 12.16 27.16 -55.99
N THR A 94 10.97 26.62 -55.67
CA THR A 94 10.56 25.20 -55.50
C THR A 94 10.89 24.48 -54.19
N LEU A 95 10.04 24.66 -53.17
CA LEU A 95 10.15 23.94 -51.89
C LEU A 95 8.84 23.34 -51.34
N LEU A 96 7.72 23.40 -52.08
CA LEU A 96 6.39 23.10 -51.50
C LEU A 96 5.76 21.74 -51.86
N HIS A 97 6.41 20.87 -52.64
CA HIS A 97 5.76 19.63 -53.11
C HIS A 97 6.18 18.31 -52.41
N ARG A 98 6.73 18.32 -51.18
CA ARG A 98 7.20 17.06 -50.54
C ARG A 98 6.66 16.70 -49.15
N VAL A 99 5.65 17.39 -48.61
CA VAL A 99 5.26 17.21 -47.20
C VAL A 99 3.91 16.49 -46.96
N SER A 100 3.17 16.02 -47.97
CA SER A 100 1.75 15.68 -47.78
C SER A 100 1.36 14.23 -47.43
N LYS A 101 2.24 13.36 -46.90
CA LYS A 101 1.80 12.04 -46.39
C LYS A 101 2.50 11.66 -45.09
N LEU A 102 1.86 11.90 -43.95
CA LEU A 102 2.26 11.38 -42.64
C LEU A 102 1.07 10.65 -42.00
N LEU A 103 1.24 9.35 -41.76
CA LEU A 103 0.35 8.52 -40.94
C LEU A 103 0.71 8.74 -39.45
N PRO A 104 -0.24 8.68 -38.50
CA PRO A 104 0.04 8.92 -37.09
C PRO A 104 0.78 7.73 -36.46
N GLU A 105 2.11 7.86 -36.35
CA GLU A 105 3.03 6.95 -35.65
C GLU A 105 2.52 6.55 -34.25
N VAL A 106 2.15 7.56 -33.44
CA VAL A 106 1.75 7.39 -32.04
C VAL A 106 0.48 6.57 -31.91
N SER A 107 -0.49 6.73 -32.81
CA SER A 107 -1.75 5.97 -32.74
C SER A 107 -1.55 4.48 -33.01
N CYS A 108 -0.65 4.12 -33.93
CA CYS A 108 -0.41 2.71 -34.27
C CYS A 108 0.23 1.95 -33.10
N TRP A 109 1.24 2.55 -32.45
CA TRP A 109 1.91 1.97 -31.29
C TRP A 109 1.02 1.92 -30.05
N THR A 110 0.25 2.98 -29.77
CA THR A 110 -0.66 2.99 -28.61
C THR A 110 -1.78 1.95 -28.75
N VAL A 111 -2.35 1.78 -29.95
CA VAL A 111 -3.38 0.76 -30.19
C VAL A 111 -2.81 -0.65 -30.08
N ALA A 112 -1.61 -0.90 -30.63
CA ALA A 112 -0.95 -2.21 -30.51
C ALA A 112 -0.58 -2.53 -29.04
N GLY A 113 -0.12 -1.53 -28.28
CA GLY A 113 0.18 -1.66 -26.85
C GLY A 113 -1.05 -1.96 -25.99
N GLU A 114 -2.18 -1.29 -26.25
CA GLU A 114 -3.45 -1.51 -25.52
C GLU A 114 -4.01 -2.91 -25.77
N ARG A 115 -4.01 -3.37 -27.03
CA ARG A 115 -4.47 -4.71 -27.41
C ARG A 115 -3.62 -5.81 -26.79
N GLN A 116 -2.29 -5.67 -26.87
CA GLN A 116 -1.36 -6.64 -26.28
C GLN A 116 -1.45 -6.67 -24.76
N SER A 117 -1.56 -5.50 -24.10
CA SER A 117 -1.69 -5.43 -22.64
C SER A 117 -2.99 -6.06 -22.15
N THR A 118 -4.11 -5.81 -22.83
CA THR A 118 -5.41 -6.44 -22.51
C THR A 118 -5.35 -7.97 -22.64
N ARG A 119 -4.74 -8.48 -23.73
CA ARG A 119 -4.53 -9.93 -23.91
C ARG A 119 -3.62 -10.52 -22.84
N LEU A 120 -2.53 -9.82 -22.52
CA LEU A 120 -1.57 -10.25 -21.50
C LEU A 120 -2.22 -10.31 -20.11
N ARG A 121 -3.10 -9.36 -19.78
CA ARG A 121 -3.89 -9.37 -18.52
C ARG A 121 -4.78 -10.60 -18.42
N SER A 122 -5.51 -10.93 -19.48
CA SER A 122 -6.37 -12.12 -19.53
C SER A 122 -5.55 -13.41 -19.37
N LEU A 123 -4.45 -13.56 -20.12
CA LEU A 123 -3.55 -14.71 -20.03
C LEU A 123 -2.87 -14.83 -18.65
N TYR A 124 -2.49 -13.70 -18.06
CA TYR A 124 -1.92 -13.69 -16.71
C TYR A 124 -2.95 -14.12 -15.67
N LEU A 125 -4.17 -13.58 -15.72
CA LEU A 125 -5.24 -13.98 -14.82
C LEU A 125 -5.55 -15.48 -14.97
N GLU A 126 -5.66 -15.97 -16.20
CA GLU A 126 -5.86 -17.40 -16.48
C GLU A 126 -4.72 -18.24 -15.90
N ALA A 127 -3.47 -17.84 -16.10
CA ALA A 127 -2.32 -18.55 -15.56
C ALA A 127 -2.25 -18.54 -14.03
N VAL A 128 -2.64 -17.42 -13.39
CA VAL A 128 -2.71 -17.29 -11.92
C VAL A 128 -3.82 -18.17 -11.36
N LEU A 129 -5.03 -18.11 -11.93
CA LEU A 129 -6.16 -18.93 -11.47
C LEU A 129 -5.95 -20.43 -11.69
N ARG A 130 -5.10 -20.80 -12.66
CA ARG A 130 -4.71 -22.20 -12.91
C ARG A 130 -3.72 -22.74 -11.87
N GLN A 131 -3.01 -21.88 -11.12
CA GLN A 131 -2.01 -22.35 -10.14
C GLN A 131 -2.66 -23.14 -8.99
N ASP A 132 -1.91 -24.09 -8.45
CA ASP A 132 -2.33 -24.85 -7.27
C ASP A 132 -2.36 -24.00 -5.99
N ILE A 133 -3.07 -24.46 -4.96
CA ILE A 133 -3.24 -23.69 -3.71
C ILE A 133 -1.90 -23.51 -2.97
N ALA A 134 -0.96 -24.45 -3.12
CA ALA A 134 0.38 -24.34 -2.53
C ALA A 134 1.16 -23.12 -3.03
N PHE A 135 0.98 -22.74 -4.31
CA PHE A 135 1.55 -21.51 -4.87
C PHE A 135 1.10 -20.25 -4.10
N PHE A 136 -0.17 -20.18 -3.72
CA PHE A 136 -0.72 -19.04 -2.97
C PHE A 136 -0.33 -19.03 -1.49
N ASP A 137 0.05 -20.18 -0.92
CA ASP A 137 0.51 -20.27 0.46
C ASP A 137 1.98 -19.84 0.63
N VAL A 138 2.82 -20.01 -0.41
CA VAL A 138 4.28 -19.83 -0.32
C VAL A 138 4.81 -18.68 -1.16
N GLU A 139 4.32 -18.52 -2.39
CA GLU A 139 5.01 -17.71 -3.40
C GLU A 139 4.25 -16.44 -3.80
N MET A 140 2.92 -16.47 -3.80
CA MET A 140 2.12 -15.34 -4.27
C MET A 140 1.04 -14.93 -3.28
N THR A 141 1.13 -13.70 -2.79
CA THR A 141 0.05 -13.11 -1.98
C THR A 141 -1.05 -12.52 -2.87
N THR A 142 -2.27 -12.44 -2.33
CA THR A 142 -3.44 -11.86 -3.01
C THR A 142 -3.19 -10.42 -3.47
N ALA A 143 -2.59 -9.61 -2.59
CA ALA A 143 -2.21 -8.23 -2.86
C ALA A 143 -1.11 -8.12 -3.92
N GLU A 144 -0.14 -9.03 -3.91
CA GLU A 144 0.92 -9.05 -4.91
C GLU A 144 0.41 -9.44 -6.28
N ALA A 145 -0.47 -10.43 -6.39
CA ALA A 145 -1.08 -10.82 -7.66
C ALA A 145 -1.91 -9.68 -8.27
N ALA A 146 -2.71 -9.00 -7.44
CA ALA A 146 -3.48 -7.83 -7.84
C ALA A 146 -2.57 -6.64 -8.21
N SER A 147 -1.47 -6.42 -7.48
CA SER A 147 -0.50 -5.37 -7.79
C SER A 147 0.28 -5.66 -9.07
N ARG A 148 0.70 -6.90 -9.32
CA ARG A 148 1.38 -7.29 -10.57
C ARG A 148 0.43 -7.11 -11.75
N MET A 149 -0.83 -7.49 -11.60
CA MET A 149 -1.82 -7.26 -12.66
C MET A 149 -2.08 -5.77 -12.89
N SER A 150 -2.23 -4.95 -11.84
CA SER A 150 -2.55 -3.52 -11.96
C SER A 150 -1.36 -2.63 -12.36
N ALA A 151 -0.16 -2.92 -11.87
CA ALA A 151 1.04 -2.09 -12.08
C ALA A 151 1.97 -2.63 -13.16
N ASP A 152 2.34 -3.92 -13.13
CA ASP A 152 3.31 -4.47 -14.09
C ASP A 152 2.74 -4.49 -15.51
N THR A 153 1.44 -4.72 -15.68
CA THR A 153 0.80 -4.65 -17.02
C THR A 153 0.76 -3.23 -17.59
N VAL A 154 0.66 -2.22 -16.74
CA VAL A 154 0.74 -0.80 -17.15
C VAL A 154 2.17 -0.44 -17.54
N LEU A 155 3.19 -0.94 -16.83
CA LEU A 155 4.59 -0.75 -17.23
C LEU A 155 4.89 -1.40 -18.58
N ILE A 156 4.36 -2.61 -18.82
CA ILE A 156 4.48 -3.29 -20.12
C ILE A 156 3.73 -2.52 -21.20
N GLN A 157 2.55 -1.97 -20.90
CA GLN A 157 1.78 -1.14 -21.82
C GLN A 157 2.52 0.14 -22.19
N ASP A 158 3.13 0.84 -21.23
CA ASP A 158 3.94 2.05 -21.51
C ASP A 158 5.17 1.68 -22.36
N ALA A 159 5.83 0.56 -22.05
CA ALA A 159 6.96 0.06 -22.82
C ALA A 159 6.59 -0.33 -24.26
N LEU A 160 5.49 -1.07 -24.47
CA LEU A 160 5.04 -1.55 -25.79
C LEU A 160 4.27 -0.50 -26.60
N GLY A 161 3.83 0.58 -25.96
CA GLY A 161 3.08 1.67 -26.56
C GLY A 161 3.95 2.75 -27.19
N GLU A 162 3.67 4.02 -26.89
CA GLU A 162 4.31 5.19 -27.51
C GLU A 162 5.85 5.19 -27.40
N LYS A 163 6.43 4.61 -26.34
CA LYS A 163 7.86 4.73 -26.04
C LYS A 163 8.75 4.06 -27.08
N VAL A 164 8.34 2.93 -27.64
CA VAL A 164 9.10 2.24 -28.70
C VAL A 164 9.09 3.06 -29.99
N GLY A 165 7.94 3.59 -30.40
CA GLY A 165 7.85 4.52 -31.54
C GLY A 165 8.79 5.71 -31.35
N LYS A 166 8.69 6.38 -30.21
CA LYS A 166 9.55 7.52 -29.85
C LYS A 166 11.04 7.17 -29.81
N TYR A 167 11.39 5.97 -29.35
CA TYR A 167 12.78 5.50 -29.39
C TYR A 167 13.27 5.32 -30.83
N ILE A 168 12.47 4.71 -31.72
CA ILE A 168 12.79 4.56 -33.14
C ILE A 168 12.92 5.93 -33.82
N GLN A 169 12.00 6.86 -33.54
CA GLN A 169 12.06 8.24 -34.03
C GLN A 169 13.39 8.89 -33.63
N LEU A 170 13.71 8.92 -32.33
CA LEU A 170 14.91 9.57 -31.79
C LEU A 170 16.21 8.90 -32.29
N LEU A 171 16.22 7.58 -32.41
CA LEU A 171 17.35 6.84 -32.97
C LEU A 171 17.54 7.18 -34.45
N THR A 172 16.46 7.28 -35.21
CA THR A 172 16.50 7.66 -36.63
C THR A 172 16.97 9.11 -36.78
N THR A 173 16.48 10.04 -35.97
CA THR A 173 16.98 11.42 -35.91
C THR A 173 18.48 11.43 -35.62
N PHE A 174 18.95 10.64 -34.66
CA PHE A 174 20.36 10.56 -34.30
C PHE A 174 21.25 10.03 -35.43
N VAL A 175 20.91 8.85 -35.98
CA VAL A 175 21.68 8.20 -37.04
C VAL A 175 21.61 9.02 -38.34
N GLY A 176 20.42 9.49 -38.71
CA GLY A 176 20.19 10.33 -39.89
C GLY A 176 20.98 11.63 -39.82
N GLY A 177 21.07 12.27 -38.66
CA GLY A 177 21.88 13.47 -38.44
C GLY A 177 23.38 13.22 -38.65
N PHE A 178 23.90 12.09 -38.16
CA PHE A 178 25.30 11.72 -38.41
C PHE A 178 25.56 11.38 -39.88
N ILE A 179 24.69 10.61 -40.53
CA ILE A 179 24.82 10.25 -41.95
C ILE A 179 24.89 11.53 -42.79
N ILE A 180 23.94 12.45 -42.62
CA ILE A 180 23.93 13.73 -43.34
C ILE A 180 25.17 14.57 -43.00
N GLY A 181 25.58 14.60 -41.73
CA GLY A 181 26.79 15.28 -41.27
C GLY A 181 28.06 14.75 -41.94
N PHE A 182 28.24 13.43 -42.04
CA PHE A 182 29.40 12.82 -42.69
C PHE A 182 29.38 13.02 -44.22
N ILE A 183 28.21 12.97 -44.86
CA ILE A 183 28.06 13.22 -46.30
C ILE A 183 28.40 14.67 -46.65
N ARG A 184 27.91 15.63 -45.86
CA ARG A 184 28.12 17.07 -46.13
C ARG A 184 29.48 17.58 -45.64
N GLY A 185 30.03 17.04 -44.57
CA GLY A 185 31.26 17.53 -43.95
C GLY A 185 31.88 16.58 -42.92
N TRP A 186 32.55 15.52 -43.39
CA TRP A 186 33.13 14.47 -42.53
C TRP A 186 34.12 14.97 -41.46
N MET A 187 34.93 16.00 -41.77
CA MET A 187 35.89 16.56 -40.80
C MET A 187 35.19 17.24 -39.61
N LEU A 188 34.11 18.00 -39.87
CA LEU A 188 33.34 18.68 -38.82
C LEU A 188 32.54 17.66 -37.99
N ALA A 189 31.99 16.63 -38.64
CA ALA A 189 31.29 15.54 -37.98
C ALA A 189 32.18 14.80 -36.97
N LEU A 190 33.46 14.55 -37.30
CA LEU A 190 34.43 13.94 -36.37
C LEU A 190 34.72 14.83 -35.14
N VAL A 191 34.81 16.14 -35.32
CA VAL A 191 35.04 17.08 -34.20
C VAL A 191 33.84 17.08 -33.25
N VAL A 192 32.61 17.08 -33.78
CA VAL A 192 31.39 17.01 -32.98
C VAL A 192 31.26 15.65 -32.27
N LEU A 193 31.67 14.56 -32.93
CA LEU A 193 31.70 13.21 -32.35
C LEU A 193 32.67 13.13 -31.15
N ALA A 194 33.81 13.83 -31.20
CA ALA A 194 34.79 13.86 -30.11
C ALA A 194 34.24 14.50 -28.81
N CYS A 195 33.18 15.31 -28.90
CA CYS A 195 32.53 15.93 -27.75
C CYS A 195 31.53 15.00 -27.04
N ILE A 196 31.12 13.89 -27.65
CA ILE A 196 30.13 12.96 -27.09
C ILE A 196 30.67 12.14 -25.91
N PRO A 197 31.86 11.52 -25.97
CA PRO A 197 32.37 10.71 -24.86
C PRO A 197 32.48 11.46 -23.52
N PRO A 198 32.96 12.73 -23.47
CA PRO A 198 32.95 13.52 -22.23
C PRO A 198 31.54 13.76 -21.67
N SER A 199 30.54 14.03 -22.52
CA SER A 199 29.16 14.20 -22.09
C SER A 199 28.55 12.91 -21.53
N ILE A 200 28.81 11.77 -22.18
CA ILE A 200 28.39 10.45 -21.70
C ILE A 200 29.05 10.13 -20.35
N LEU A 201 30.34 10.39 -20.21
CA LEU A 201 31.08 10.14 -18.97
C LEU A 201 30.51 10.97 -17.82
N SER A 202 30.30 12.28 -18.03
CA SER A 202 29.70 13.17 -17.04
C SER A 202 28.31 12.68 -16.60
N PHE A 203 27.44 12.38 -17.57
CA PHE A 203 26.09 11.85 -17.30
C PHE A 203 26.12 10.53 -16.54
N ALA A 204 27.01 9.59 -16.93
CA ALA A 204 27.14 8.29 -16.29
C ALA A 204 27.65 8.41 -14.84
N THR A 205 28.65 9.25 -14.58
CA THR A 205 29.13 9.50 -13.21
C THR A 205 28.06 10.12 -12.31
N VAL A 206 27.34 11.12 -12.80
CA VAL A 206 26.28 11.81 -12.06
C VAL A 206 25.13 10.85 -11.76
N SER A 207 24.74 10.04 -12.75
CA SER A 207 23.66 9.04 -12.59
C SER A 207 23.99 8.00 -11.51
N ARG A 208 25.23 7.48 -11.49
CA ARG A 208 25.68 6.52 -10.46
C ARG A 208 25.71 7.14 -9.06
N LEU A 209 26.31 8.32 -8.93
CA LEU A 209 26.41 9.01 -7.63
C LEU A 209 25.03 9.41 -7.09
N ARG A 210 24.14 9.88 -7.98
CA ARG A 210 22.76 10.21 -7.65
C ARG A 210 22.01 8.98 -7.12
N ALA A 211 22.15 7.82 -7.77
CA ALA A 211 21.51 6.59 -7.33
C ALA A 211 21.96 6.18 -5.90
N GLN A 212 23.27 6.22 -5.63
CA GLN A 212 23.83 5.88 -4.31
C GLN A 212 23.32 6.81 -3.19
N ILE A 213 23.30 8.12 -3.44
CA ILE A 213 22.85 9.11 -2.43
C ILE A 213 21.34 9.06 -2.25
N SER A 214 20.59 8.83 -3.34
CA SER A 214 19.14 8.61 -3.26
C SER A 214 18.81 7.40 -2.37
N GLY A 215 19.61 6.32 -2.44
CA GLY A 215 19.50 5.18 -1.53
C GLY A 215 19.66 5.58 -0.06
N LYS A 216 20.75 6.28 0.30
CA LYS A 216 20.99 6.77 1.67
C LYS A 216 19.89 7.72 2.17
N ARG A 217 19.35 8.55 1.29
CA ARG A 217 18.22 9.44 1.60
C ARG A 217 16.96 8.64 1.92
N GLN A 218 16.67 7.63 1.11
CA GLN A 218 15.49 6.77 1.29
C GLN A 218 15.58 5.96 2.58
N GLU A 219 16.76 5.45 2.92
CA GLU A 219 17.03 4.77 4.19
C GLU A 219 16.74 5.69 5.40
N SER A 220 17.31 6.91 5.40
CA SER A 220 17.07 7.88 6.49
C SER A 220 15.59 8.27 6.62
N TYR A 221 14.83 8.31 5.52
CA TYR A 221 13.40 8.53 5.57
C TYR A 221 12.61 7.29 6.00
N GLY A 222 13.07 6.09 5.64
CA GLY A 222 12.51 4.84 6.14
C GLY A 222 12.61 4.78 7.66
N ASP A 223 13.74 5.16 8.24
CA ASP A 223 13.90 5.25 9.69
C ASP A 223 12.95 6.27 10.33
N ALA A 224 12.85 7.47 9.74
CA ALA A 224 11.90 8.49 10.21
C ALA A 224 10.44 8.01 10.12
N GLY A 225 10.10 7.26 9.05
CA GLY A 225 8.79 6.64 8.86
C GLY A 225 8.49 5.59 9.93
N ASN A 226 9.45 4.74 10.27
CA ASN A 226 9.30 3.75 11.34
C ASN A 226 8.97 4.43 12.68
N ILE A 227 9.63 5.56 13.00
CA ILE A 227 9.32 6.33 14.21
C ILE A 227 7.89 6.87 14.20
N VAL A 228 7.42 7.38 13.05
CA VAL A 228 6.04 7.87 12.90
C VAL A 228 5.05 6.72 13.11
N GLU A 229 5.27 5.58 12.46
CA GLU A 229 4.39 4.41 12.54
C GLU A 229 4.30 3.85 13.96
N GLN A 230 5.44 3.72 14.64
CA GLN A 230 5.48 3.28 16.04
C GLN A 230 4.82 4.27 16.99
N THR A 231 5.11 5.57 16.84
CA THR A 231 4.57 6.61 17.74
C THR A 231 3.06 6.69 17.61
N ILE A 232 2.55 6.67 16.37
CA ILE A 232 1.10 6.77 16.11
C ILE A 232 0.40 5.45 16.45
N GLY A 233 0.98 4.31 16.08
CA GLY A 233 0.43 2.99 16.43
C GLY A 233 0.34 2.77 17.93
N ALA A 234 1.27 3.34 18.69
CA ALA A 234 1.32 3.28 20.15
C ALA A 234 0.85 4.59 20.81
N ILE A 235 0.04 5.43 20.16
CA ILE A 235 -0.19 6.81 20.60
C ILE A 235 -0.72 6.88 22.04
N ARG A 236 -1.63 5.98 22.43
CA ARG A 236 -2.17 5.89 23.80
C ARG A 236 -1.05 5.68 24.82
N THR A 237 -0.09 4.80 24.54
CA THR A 237 1.09 4.59 25.37
C THR A 237 2.02 5.81 25.35
N VAL A 238 2.24 6.43 24.19
CA VAL A 238 3.09 7.62 24.10
C VAL A 238 2.56 8.76 24.96
N VAL A 239 1.26 9.04 24.88
CA VAL A 239 0.65 10.17 25.59
C VAL A 239 0.48 9.90 27.10
N SER A 240 0.20 8.66 27.53
CA SER A 240 0.12 8.30 28.96
C SER A 240 1.45 8.43 29.69
N PHE A 241 2.57 8.32 28.99
CA PHE A 241 3.92 8.45 29.56
C PHE A 241 4.59 9.81 29.23
N ASN A 242 3.84 10.77 28.68
CA ASN A 242 4.34 12.10 28.26
C ASN A 242 5.54 12.02 27.28
N GLY A 243 5.56 11.01 26.41
CA GLY A 243 6.67 10.71 25.51
C GLY A 243 6.73 11.53 24.22
N GLU A 244 5.78 12.46 24.02
CA GLU A 244 5.64 13.26 22.80
C GLU A 244 6.93 14.01 22.42
N LYS A 245 7.58 14.64 23.42
CA LYS A 245 8.83 15.40 23.22
C LYS A 245 9.99 14.51 22.76
N LYS A 246 10.09 13.29 23.32
CA LYS A 246 11.12 12.31 22.96
C LYS A 246 10.93 11.81 21.53
N ALA A 247 9.68 11.49 21.15
CA ALA A 247 9.35 11.09 19.79
C ALA A 247 9.69 12.18 18.76
N ILE A 248 9.34 13.44 19.05
CA ILE A 248 9.67 14.59 18.18
C ILE A 248 11.19 14.76 18.03
N ALA A 249 11.96 14.62 19.11
CA ALA A 249 13.42 14.72 19.07
C ALA A 249 14.06 13.62 18.21
N MET A 250 13.60 12.37 18.35
CA MET A 250 14.07 11.24 17.54
C MET A 250 13.76 11.46 16.05
N TYR A 251 12.52 11.82 15.73
CA TYR A 251 12.11 12.11 14.35
C TYR A 251 12.94 13.24 13.72
N ASN A 252 13.14 14.34 14.44
CA ASN A 252 13.93 15.48 13.97
C ASN A 252 15.39 15.11 13.68
N ASN A 253 15.98 14.17 14.41
CA ASN A 253 17.34 13.68 14.15
C ASN A 253 17.43 12.93 12.80
N HIS A 254 16.50 12.03 12.51
CA HIS A 254 16.47 11.29 11.24
C HIS A 254 16.18 12.21 10.05
N ILE A 255 15.25 13.17 10.18
CA ILE A 255 14.98 14.16 9.12
C ILE A 255 16.20 15.06 8.87
N LYS A 256 16.98 15.41 9.90
CA LYS A 256 18.23 16.17 9.75
C LYS A 256 19.28 15.41 8.95
N ARG A 257 19.40 14.08 9.15
CA ARG A 257 20.28 13.22 8.34
C ARG A 257 19.83 13.17 6.88
N ALA A 258 18.52 13.01 6.65
CA ALA A 258 17.97 13.02 5.30
C ALA A 258 18.17 14.36 4.58
N TYR A 259 18.07 15.49 5.28
CA TYR A 259 18.38 16.82 4.72
C TYR A 259 19.83 16.93 4.23
N LYS A 260 20.82 16.40 4.95
CA LYS A 260 22.22 16.39 4.50
C LYS A 260 22.41 15.60 3.20
N ALA A 261 21.69 14.47 3.06
CA ALA A 261 21.70 13.70 1.82
C ALA A 261 21.08 14.46 0.65
N THR A 262 19.99 15.22 0.89
CA THR A 262 19.38 16.11 -0.12
C THR A 262 20.34 17.21 -0.58
N LEU A 263 21.11 17.82 0.33
CA LEU A 263 22.09 18.82 -0.04
C LEU A 263 23.19 18.25 -0.95
N THR A 264 23.69 17.06 -0.60
CA THR A 264 24.74 16.38 -1.37
C THR A 264 24.22 15.99 -2.76
N GLU A 265 22.96 15.55 -2.88
CA GLU A 265 22.32 15.31 -4.18
C GLU A 265 22.21 16.58 -5.01
N GLY A 266 21.82 17.71 -4.39
CA GLY A 266 21.71 19.00 -5.08
C GLY A 266 23.05 19.44 -5.69
N ILE A 267 24.15 19.27 -4.94
CA ILE A 267 25.51 19.56 -5.44
C ILE A 267 25.85 18.69 -6.65
N ILE A 268 25.66 17.37 -6.54
CA ILE A 268 26.02 16.41 -7.61
C ILE A 268 25.15 16.60 -8.84
N THR A 269 23.86 16.88 -8.65
CA THR A 269 22.93 17.13 -9.76
C THR A 269 23.27 18.44 -10.46
N GLY A 270 23.53 19.51 -9.70
CA GLY A 270 23.96 20.80 -10.25
C GLY A 270 25.26 20.71 -11.04
N LEU A 271 26.26 19.99 -10.51
CA LEU A 271 27.56 19.81 -11.17
C LEU A 271 27.39 19.02 -12.46
N GLY A 272 26.60 17.95 -12.42
CA GLY A 272 26.32 17.13 -13.58
C GLY A 272 25.63 17.86 -14.70
N VAL A 273 24.53 18.55 -14.39
CA VAL A 273 23.78 19.34 -15.37
C VAL A 273 24.66 20.48 -15.90
N GLY A 274 25.39 21.18 -15.03
CA GLY A 274 26.33 22.23 -15.42
C GLY A 274 27.44 21.74 -16.36
N CYS A 275 28.03 20.56 -16.10
CA CYS A 275 29.04 19.95 -16.98
C CYS A 275 28.47 19.57 -18.35
N ILE A 276 27.23 19.07 -18.40
CA ILE A 276 26.57 18.75 -19.67
C ILE A 276 26.38 20.04 -20.49
N PHE A 277 25.84 21.10 -19.89
CA PHE A 277 25.65 22.39 -20.56
C PHE A 277 26.98 23.05 -20.96
N PHE A 278 28.03 22.90 -20.15
CA PHE A 278 29.37 23.35 -20.49
C PHE A 278 29.87 22.70 -21.80
N VAL A 279 29.75 21.37 -21.92
CA VAL A 279 30.16 20.66 -23.14
C VAL A 279 29.29 21.03 -24.34
N VAL A 280 27.97 21.19 -24.15
CA VAL A 280 27.05 21.60 -25.23
C VAL A 280 27.41 22.99 -25.77
N PHE A 281 27.62 23.98 -24.91
CA PHE A 281 27.99 25.34 -25.33
C PHE A 281 29.41 25.42 -25.92
N CYS A 282 30.35 24.59 -25.46
CA CYS A 282 31.70 24.52 -26.05
C CYS A 282 31.71 23.85 -27.44
N SER A 283 30.85 22.87 -27.67
CA SER A 283 30.86 22.04 -28.88
C SER A 283 29.85 22.45 -29.96
N TYR A 284 28.90 23.34 -29.65
CA TYR A 284 27.76 23.67 -30.53
C TYR A 284 26.95 22.44 -30.98
N SER A 285 27.05 21.32 -30.27
CA SER A 285 26.48 20.05 -30.71
C SER A 285 25.04 19.89 -30.24
N LEU A 286 24.11 19.91 -31.19
CA LEU A 286 22.69 19.52 -30.98
C LEU A 286 22.51 17.99 -30.96
N ALA A 287 23.47 17.21 -31.45
CA ALA A 287 23.35 15.75 -31.62
C ALA A 287 23.24 14.99 -30.29
N PHE A 288 23.84 15.50 -29.21
CA PHE A 288 23.75 14.90 -27.87
C PHE A 288 22.32 14.99 -27.28
N TRP A 289 21.55 16.01 -27.68
CA TRP A 289 20.20 16.24 -27.15
C TRP A 289 19.20 15.14 -27.54
N ALA A 290 19.33 14.58 -28.75
CA ALA A 290 18.47 13.48 -29.22
C ALA A 290 18.65 12.20 -28.38
N ILE A 291 19.89 11.84 -28.01
CA ILE A 291 20.17 10.71 -27.11
C ILE A 291 19.59 10.97 -25.72
N GLY A 292 19.77 12.20 -25.19
CA GLY A 292 19.25 12.58 -23.88
C GLY A 292 17.74 12.37 -23.76
N ASN A 293 16.97 12.71 -24.79
CA ASN A 293 15.52 12.51 -24.85
C ASN A 293 15.10 11.05 -25.05
N ALA A 294 15.99 10.17 -25.50
CA ALA A 294 15.72 8.74 -25.62
C ALA A 294 15.83 8.01 -24.28
N SER A 295 16.54 8.58 -23.31
CA SER A 295 16.77 7.98 -21.99
C SER A 295 15.48 7.58 -21.24
N PRO A 296 14.43 8.42 -21.14
CA PRO A 296 13.17 8.01 -20.52
C PRO A 296 12.50 6.82 -21.24
N SER A 297 12.56 6.77 -22.58
CA SER A 297 12.01 5.64 -23.34
C SER A 297 12.81 4.36 -23.09
N ILE A 298 14.14 4.44 -23.00
CA ILE A 298 15.00 3.30 -22.67
C ILE A 298 14.72 2.79 -21.25
N SER A 299 14.53 3.69 -20.28
CA SER A 299 14.16 3.32 -18.90
C SER A 299 12.81 2.62 -18.87
N ALA A 300 11.79 3.19 -19.53
CA ALA A 300 10.45 2.60 -19.61
C ALA A 300 10.47 1.20 -20.26
N ILE A 301 11.23 1.02 -21.34
CA ILE A 301 11.42 -0.30 -21.97
C ILE A 301 12.10 -1.28 -20.99
N ALA A 302 13.16 -0.85 -20.29
CA ALA A 302 13.86 -1.70 -19.34
C ALA A 302 13.00 -2.09 -18.12
N GLU A 303 12.17 -1.16 -17.62
CA GLU A 303 11.18 -1.40 -16.57
C GLU A 303 10.10 -2.39 -17.06
N GLY A 304 9.59 -2.17 -18.28
CA GLY A 304 8.65 -3.07 -18.94
C GLY A 304 9.22 -4.48 -19.17
N GLN A 305 10.51 -4.63 -19.49
CA GLN A 305 11.16 -5.94 -19.62
C GLN A 305 11.25 -6.69 -18.29
N SER A 306 11.50 -5.98 -17.19
CA SER A 306 11.53 -6.57 -15.84
C SER A 306 10.13 -6.99 -15.39
N ALA A 307 9.13 -6.14 -15.62
CA ALA A 307 7.73 -6.44 -15.39
C ALA A 307 7.26 -7.65 -16.25
N ALA A 308 7.61 -7.67 -17.53
CA ALA A 308 7.28 -8.76 -18.45
C ALA A 308 7.89 -10.08 -18.00
N GLN A 309 9.13 -10.09 -17.51
CA GLN A 309 9.77 -11.31 -17.01
C GLN A 309 8.97 -11.92 -15.86
N ARG A 310 8.56 -11.11 -14.87
CA ARG A 310 7.75 -11.58 -13.73
C ARG A 310 6.40 -12.16 -14.17
N LEU A 311 5.72 -11.52 -15.13
CA LEU A 311 4.45 -12.05 -15.64
C LEU A 311 4.66 -13.31 -16.48
N PHE A 312 5.71 -13.35 -17.31
CA PHE A 312 5.98 -14.47 -18.20
C PHE A 312 6.40 -15.73 -17.45
N GLU A 313 7.11 -15.58 -16.34
CA GLU A 313 7.44 -16.67 -15.42
C GLU A 313 6.17 -17.37 -14.92
N ILE A 314 5.15 -16.60 -14.50
CA ILE A 314 3.87 -17.14 -14.06
C ILE A 314 3.06 -17.72 -15.23
N ILE A 315 3.00 -17.03 -16.36
CA ILE A 315 2.26 -17.51 -17.54
C ILE A 315 2.82 -18.83 -18.08
N ASN A 316 4.14 -19.01 -18.03
CA ASN A 316 4.78 -20.23 -18.53
C ASN A 316 4.87 -21.34 -17.46
N ARG A 317 4.53 -21.04 -16.20
CA ARG A 317 4.57 -22.00 -15.10
C ARG A 317 3.47 -23.04 -15.26
N LYS A 318 3.86 -24.31 -15.30
CA LYS A 318 2.93 -25.43 -15.23
C LYS A 318 2.73 -25.82 -13.76
N PRO A 319 1.49 -25.77 -13.23
CA PRO A 319 1.21 -26.23 -11.87
C PRO A 319 1.29 -27.76 -11.81
N ASN A 320 1.52 -28.29 -10.60
CA ASN A 320 1.51 -29.74 -10.39
C ASN A 320 0.08 -30.29 -10.37
N ILE A 321 -0.86 -29.52 -9.84
CA ILE A 321 -2.28 -29.84 -9.81
C ILE A 321 -2.99 -28.86 -10.75
N ASP A 322 -3.42 -29.35 -11.92
CA ASP A 322 -3.95 -28.52 -12.99
C ASP A 322 -5.43 -28.80 -13.24
N ILE A 323 -6.26 -27.77 -13.09
CA ILE A 323 -7.72 -27.86 -13.33
C ILE A 323 -8.08 -27.98 -14.82
N THR A 324 -7.19 -27.51 -15.70
CA THR A 324 -7.41 -27.55 -17.16
C THR A 324 -7.02 -28.88 -17.79
N ASP A 325 -6.36 -29.76 -17.04
CA ASP A 325 -6.01 -31.08 -17.52
C ASP A 325 -7.25 -31.97 -17.61
N THR A 326 -7.50 -32.47 -18.82
CA THR A 326 -8.64 -33.33 -19.17
C THR A 326 -8.23 -34.79 -19.36
N SER A 327 -6.95 -35.13 -19.13
CA SER A 327 -6.41 -36.48 -19.33
C SER A 327 -6.80 -37.49 -18.22
N GLY A 328 -7.37 -37.02 -17.12
CA GLY A 328 -7.79 -37.87 -15.99
C GLY A 328 -9.05 -38.70 -16.26
N ILE A 329 -9.25 -39.73 -15.44
CA ILE A 329 -10.38 -40.65 -15.51
C ILE A 329 -11.65 -39.97 -14.97
N VAL A 330 -12.78 -40.23 -15.61
CA VAL A 330 -14.13 -39.84 -15.15
C VAL A 330 -14.92 -41.10 -14.83
N LEU A 331 -15.46 -41.20 -13.62
CA LEU A 331 -16.31 -42.33 -13.23
C LEU A 331 -17.77 -42.04 -13.61
N GLU A 332 -18.44 -43.01 -14.24
CA GLU A 332 -19.84 -42.84 -14.66
C GLU A 332 -20.81 -42.87 -13.47
N ASP A 333 -20.57 -43.74 -12.48
CA ASP A 333 -21.40 -43.88 -11.28
C ASP A 333 -20.55 -43.81 -10.00
N ILE A 334 -20.55 -42.64 -9.36
CA ILE A 334 -19.82 -42.38 -8.11
C ILE A 334 -20.75 -42.67 -6.92
N LYS A 335 -20.34 -43.64 -6.09
CA LYS A 335 -20.99 -43.96 -4.81
C LYS A 335 -20.57 -42.97 -3.73
N GLY A 336 -19.32 -42.51 -3.77
CA GLY A 336 -18.78 -41.53 -2.84
C GLY A 336 -18.13 -42.15 -1.60
N ASP A 337 -17.57 -43.36 -1.69
CA ASP A 337 -16.67 -43.92 -0.69
C ASP A 337 -15.35 -43.13 -0.69
N VAL A 338 -14.88 -42.70 0.49
CA VAL A 338 -13.64 -41.90 0.62
C VAL A 338 -12.66 -42.61 1.54
N GLU A 339 -11.44 -42.85 1.08
CA GLU A 339 -10.42 -43.58 1.83
C GLU A 339 -9.06 -42.88 1.77
N LEU A 340 -8.41 -42.71 2.93
CA LEU A 340 -7.04 -42.22 3.09
C LEU A 340 -6.21 -43.39 3.62
N LYS A 341 -5.15 -43.78 2.89
CA LYS A 341 -4.23 -44.88 3.24
C LYS A 341 -2.84 -44.35 3.54
N ASP A 342 -2.39 -44.55 4.77
CA ASP A 342 -1.04 -44.22 5.25
C ASP A 342 -0.56 -42.84 4.80
N VAL A 343 -1.41 -41.83 4.96
CA VAL A 343 -1.16 -40.49 4.41
C VAL A 343 -0.17 -39.72 5.29
N PHE A 344 0.96 -39.33 4.70
CA PHE A 344 1.92 -38.40 5.30
C PHE A 344 1.81 -37.05 4.61
N PHE A 345 1.59 -35.99 5.39
CA PHE A 345 1.42 -34.64 4.86
C PHE A 345 2.18 -33.54 5.61
N ARG A 346 2.82 -32.66 4.84
CA ARG A 346 3.38 -31.38 5.30
C ARG A 346 2.90 -30.23 4.44
N TYR A 347 2.53 -29.11 5.05
CA TYR A 347 2.21 -27.90 4.31
C TYR A 347 3.48 -27.28 3.70
N PRO A 348 3.46 -26.84 2.43
CA PRO A 348 4.62 -26.22 1.78
C PRO A 348 5.15 -24.97 2.50
N ALA A 349 4.27 -24.18 3.13
CA ALA A 349 4.66 -23.01 3.93
C ALA A 349 5.40 -23.35 5.24
N ARG A 350 5.35 -24.60 5.69
CA ARG A 350 6.01 -25.11 6.91
C ARG A 350 6.58 -26.51 6.64
N PRO A 351 7.64 -26.62 5.83
CA PRO A 351 8.17 -27.92 5.40
C PRO A 351 8.73 -28.77 6.55
N GLU A 352 9.15 -28.13 7.65
CA GLU A 352 9.70 -28.80 8.84
C GLU A 352 8.64 -29.49 9.70
N GLN A 353 7.36 -29.07 9.60
CA GLN A 353 6.31 -29.56 10.48
C GLN A 353 5.48 -30.65 9.80
N LEU A 354 5.59 -31.89 10.28
CA LEU A 354 4.71 -32.98 9.87
C LEU A 354 3.31 -32.76 10.44
N THR A 355 2.31 -32.65 9.57
CA THR A 355 0.91 -32.40 9.95
C THR A 355 0.11 -33.69 10.03
N LEU A 356 0.28 -34.58 9.05
CA LEU A 356 -0.28 -35.94 9.06
C LEU A 356 0.86 -36.94 9.04
N ASP A 357 0.78 -37.96 9.88
CA ASP A 357 1.83 -38.95 10.10
C ASP A 357 1.25 -40.36 9.89
N GLY A 358 1.13 -40.81 8.65
CA GLY A 358 0.55 -42.13 8.34
C GLY A 358 -0.93 -42.23 8.70
N LEU A 359 -1.72 -41.20 8.38
CA LEU A 359 -3.16 -41.17 8.67
C LEU A 359 -3.91 -42.21 7.82
N CYS A 360 -4.65 -43.10 8.47
CA CYS A 360 -5.58 -44.04 7.82
C CYS A 360 -7.04 -43.72 8.22
N LEU A 361 -7.91 -43.50 7.23
CA LEU A 361 -9.32 -43.14 7.44
C LEU A 361 -10.20 -43.68 6.31
N GLN A 362 -11.36 -44.26 6.61
CA GLN A 362 -12.29 -44.75 5.59
C GLN A 362 -13.72 -44.33 5.91
N VAL A 363 -14.38 -43.66 4.96
CA VAL A 363 -15.74 -43.12 5.06
C VAL A 363 -16.64 -43.83 4.04
N PRO A 364 -17.47 -44.78 4.49
CA PRO A 364 -18.39 -45.51 3.61
C PRO A 364 -19.38 -44.58 2.90
N SER A 365 -19.75 -44.93 1.66
CA SER A 365 -20.76 -44.22 0.88
C SER A 365 -22.06 -44.00 1.66
N GLY A 366 -22.56 -42.75 1.65
CA GLY A 366 -23.82 -42.37 2.28
C GLY A 366 -23.78 -42.22 3.81
N THR A 367 -22.62 -42.40 4.44
CA THR A 367 -22.44 -42.22 5.89
C THR A 367 -21.81 -40.86 6.22
N THR A 368 -22.03 -40.40 7.46
CA THR A 368 -21.45 -39.20 8.03
C THR A 368 -20.31 -39.55 8.98
N MET A 369 -19.10 -39.09 8.69
CA MET A 369 -17.95 -39.19 9.60
C MET A 369 -17.60 -37.83 10.21
N ALA A 370 -17.54 -37.76 11.54
CA ALA A 370 -17.04 -36.60 12.28
C ALA A 370 -15.56 -36.78 12.63
N ILE A 371 -14.73 -35.79 12.31
CA ILE A 371 -13.30 -35.74 12.61
C ILE A 371 -13.09 -34.76 13.76
N VAL A 372 -12.60 -35.26 14.89
CA VAL A 372 -12.42 -34.51 16.14
C VAL A 372 -10.99 -34.61 16.64
N GLY A 373 -10.52 -33.64 17.41
CA GLY A 373 -9.13 -33.59 17.85
C GLY A 373 -8.70 -32.20 18.27
N GLU A 374 -7.55 -32.11 18.93
CA GLU A 374 -6.96 -30.85 19.38
C GLU A 374 -6.65 -29.90 18.22
N SER A 375 -6.51 -28.61 18.51
CA SER A 375 -6.08 -27.65 17.49
C SER A 375 -4.72 -28.04 16.92
N GLY A 376 -4.54 -27.93 15.60
CA GLY A 376 -3.31 -28.33 14.93
C GLY A 376 -3.13 -29.84 14.71
N SER A 377 -4.10 -30.70 15.07
CA SER A 377 -3.99 -32.16 14.86
C SER A 377 -4.13 -32.63 13.40
N GLY A 378 -4.42 -31.73 12.45
CA GLY A 378 -4.56 -32.04 11.02
C GLY A 378 -5.99 -32.27 10.51
N LYS A 379 -7.02 -31.87 11.27
CA LYS A 379 -8.44 -32.09 10.90
C LYS A 379 -8.83 -31.48 9.55
N SER A 380 -8.67 -30.16 9.38
CA SER A 380 -8.98 -29.45 8.12
C SER A 380 -8.04 -29.82 6.97
N THR A 381 -6.88 -30.41 7.30
CA THR A 381 -5.95 -30.97 6.30
C THR A 381 -6.57 -32.16 5.58
N VAL A 382 -7.38 -33.00 6.26
CA VAL A 382 -8.12 -34.10 5.61
C VAL A 382 -9.05 -33.56 4.53
N ILE A 383 -9.83 -32.52 4.83
CA ILE A 383 -10.72 -31.84 3.87
C ILE A 383 -9.92 -31.31 2.68
N SER A 384 -8.77 -30.67 2.94
CA SER A 384 -7.91 -30.09 1.90
C SER A 384 -7.34 -31.14 0.95
N LEU A 385 -7.04 -32.35 1.44
CA LEU A 385 -6.55 -33.47 0.64
C LEU A 385 -7.66 -34.14 -0.19
N VAL A 386 -8.88 -34.25 0.36
CA VAL A 386 -10.04 -34.79 -0.38
C VAL A 386 -10.47 -33.87 -1.52
N GLU A 387 -10.43 -32.55 -1.32
CA GLU A 387 -10.60 -31.53 -2.41
C GLU A 387 -9.43 -31.50 -3.41
N ARG A 388 -8.36 -32.24 -3.12
CA ARG A 388 -7.10 -32.23 -3.87
C ARG A 388 -6.57 -30.80 -4.04
N PHE A 389 -6.59 -30.00 -2.97
CA PHE A 389 -5.86 -28.73 -2.94
C PHE A 389 -4.35 -28.96 -2.79
N TYR A 390 -3.99 -30.09 -2.18
CA TYR A 390 -2.63 -30.58 -2.06
C TYR A 390 -2.60 -32.08 -2.36
N ASP A 391 -1.45 -32.56 -2.81
CA ASP A 391 -1.18 -33.98 -2.91
C ASP A 391 -0.37 -34.43 -1.68
N PRO A 392 -0.63 -35.64 -1.13
CA PRO A 392 0.15 -36.18 -0.03
C PRO A 392 1.58 -36.53 -0.49
N GLN A 393 2.55 -36.38 0.43
CA GLN A 393 3.96 -36.75 0.19
C GLN A 393 4.15 -38.26 0.10
N ALA A 394 3.43 -39.02 0.92
CA ALA A 394 3.37 -40.48 0.90
C ALA A 394 1.96 -40.95 1.29
N GLY A 395 1.61 -42.17 0.88
CA GLY A 395 0.24 -42.69 1.00
C GLY A 395 -0.66 -42.27 -0.16
N GLU A 396 -1.94 -42.66 -0.09
CA GLU A 396 -2.92 -42.44 -1.14
C GLU A 396 -4.25 -41.93 -0.59
N VAL A 397 -4.91 -41.08 -1.38
CA VAL A 397 -6.31 -40.68 -1.15
C VAL A 397 -7.14 -41.24 -2.31
N LEU A 398 -8.16 -42.01 -1.97
CA LEU A 398 -8.96 -42.79 -2.89
C LEU A 398 -10.42 -42.33 -2.79
N VAL A 399 -11.10 -42.23 -3.94
CA VAL A 399 -12.56 -42.09 -4.03
C VAL A 399 -13.08 -43.27 -4.84
N ASP A 400 -14.01 -44.03 -4.26
CA ASP A 400 -14.52 -45.30 -4.80
C ASP A 400 -13.41 -46.28 -5.21
N GLY A 401 -12.34 -46.34 -4.41
CA GLY A 401 -11.18 -47.20 -4.66
C GLY A 401 -10.21 -46.72 -5.74
N VAL A 402 -10.45 -45.55 -6.35
CA VAL A 402 -9.58 -44.95 -7.37
C VAL A 402 -8.81 -43.77 -6.78
N ASN A 403 -7.50 -43.73 -7.00
CA ASN A 403 -6.65 -42.64 -6.51
C ASN A 403 -7.05 -41.30 -7.14
N ILE A 404 -7.31 -40.29 -6.32
CA ILE A 404 -7.75 -38.95 -6.77
C ILE A 404 -6.76 -38.29 -7.73
N LYS A 405 -5.49 -38.71 -7.72
CA LYS A 405 -4.45 -38.25 -8.66
C LYS A 405 -4.75 -38.64 -10.10
N SER A 406 -5.41 -39.78 -10.31
CA SER A 406 -5.78 -40.32 -11.61
C SER A 406 -7.11 -39.79 -12.15
N LEU A 407 -7.92 -39.13 -11.32
CA LEU A 407 -9.22 -38.58 -11.69
C LEU A 407 -9.07 -37.19 -12.32
N GLN A 408 -9.98 -36.85 -13.24
CA GLN A 408 -10.07 -35.49 -13.77
C GLN A 408 -10.50 -34.51 -12.66
N LEU A 409 -9.69 -33.48 -12.40
CA LEU A 409 -9.88 -32.59 -11.25
C LEU A 409 -11.19 -31.80 -11.31
N HIS A 410 -11.54 -31.25 -12.48
CA HIS A 410 -12.80 -30.53 -12.69
C HIS A 410 -14.02 -31.42 -12.42
N TRP A 411 -13.96 -32.69 -12.84
CA TRP A 411 -15.04 -33.64 -12.57
C TRP A 411 -15.10 -34.01 -11.08
N LEU A 412 -13.96 -34.32 -10.45
CA LEU A 412 -13.85 -34.67 -9.04
C LEU A 412 -14.45 -33.57 -8.16
N ARG A 413 -13.97 -32.33 -8.31
CA ARG A 413 -14.50 -31.18 -7.56
C ARG A 413 -15.94 -30.87 -7.93
N GLY A 414 -16.40 -31.18 -9.13
CA GLY A 414 -17.83 -31.12 -9.48
C GLY A 414 -18.72 -32.04 -8.64
N LYS A 415 -18.19 -33.16 -8.11
CA LYS A 415 -18.92 -34.11 -7.26
C LYS A 415 -18.76 -33.85 -5.76
N ILE A 416 -17.86 -32.95 -5.35
CA ILE A 416 -17.60 -32.58 -3.96
C ILE A 416 -18.16 -31.18 -3.71
N SER A 417 -18.65 -30.87 -2.50
CA SER A 417 -18.90 -29.48 -2.11
C SER A 417 -18.32 -29.20 -0.74
N LEU A 418 -17.62 -28.07 -0.64
CA LEU A 418 -17.06 -27.55 0.60
C LEU A 418 -17.95 -26.45 1.19
N VAL A 419 -18.23 -26.54 2.49
CA VAL A 419 -18.77 -25.46 3.30
C VAL A 419 -17.72 -25.10 4.35
N SER A 420 -17.09 -23.94 4.15
CA SER A 420 -15.98 -23.43 4.97
C SER A 420 -16.47 -22.84 6.30
N GLN A 421 -15.54 -22.67 7.24
CA GLN A 421 -15.77 -22.00 8.53
C GLN A 421 -16.21 -20.54 8.36
N GLU A 422 -15.52 -19.79 7.49
CA GLU A 422 -15.87 -18.40 7.16
C GLU A 422 -16.44 -18.33 5.72
N PRO A 423 -17.75 -18.09 5.56
CA PRO A 423 -18.40 -17.99 4.25
C PRO A 423 -18.09 -16.67 3.56
N LEU A 424 -17.36 -16.72 2.45
CA LEU A 424 -17.05 -15.55 1.66
C LEU A 424 -18.10 -15.33 0.54
N LEU A 425 -18.61 -14.10 0.46
CA LEU A 425 -19.54 -13.66 -0.58
C LEU A 425 -18.84 -12.72 -1.56
N PHE A 426 -18.97 -13.02 -2.85
CA PHE A 426 -18.46 -12.21 -3.94
C PHE A 426 -19.25 -10.88 -4.01
N MET A 427 -18.62 -9.81 -4.52
CA MET A 427 -19.13 -8.45 -4.67
C MET A 427 -20.10 -8.34 -5.85
N THR A 428 -21.11 -9.18 -5.82
CA THR A 428 -22.15 -9.35 -6.83
C THR A 428 -23.51 -9.45 -6.15
N SER A 429 -24.57 -9.67 -6.92
CA SER A 429 -25.89 -9.95 -6.36
C SER A 429 -25.90 -11.24 -5.53
N ILE A 430 -26.85 -11.38 -4.61
CA ILE A 430 -27.08 -12.65 -3.87
C ILE A 430 -27.37 -13.79 -4.85
N LYS A 431 -28.14 -13.53 -5.91
CA LYS A 431 -28.39 -14.45 -7.01
C LYS A 431 -27.09 -14.97 -7.62
N ASP A 432 -26.23 -14.06 -8.09
CA ASP A 432 -24.96 -14.42 -8.74
C ASP A 432 -24.06 -15.23 -7.83
N ASN A 433 -24.07 -14.88 -6.54
CA ASN A 433 -23.37 -15.60 -5.49
C ASN A 433 -23.87 -17.05 -5.37
N ILE A 434 -25.17 -17.30 -5.42
CA ILE A 434 -25.72 -18.67 -5.36
C ILE A 434 -25.40 -19.44 -6.65
N THR A 435 -25.44 -18.78 -7.82
CA THR A 435 -25.10 -19.36 -9.13
C THR A 435 -23.68 -19.93 -9.22
N TYR A 436 -22.76 -19.59 -8.31
CA TYR A 436 -21.45 -20.27 -8.24
C TYR A 436 -21.57 -21.79 -8.00
N GLY A 437 -22.69 -22.27 -7.45
CA GLY A 437 -22.94 -23.71 -7.31
C GLY A 437 -23.18 -24.43 -8.63
N LYS A 438 -23.76 -23.76 -9.64
CA LYS A 438 -24.13 -24.30 -10.96
C LYS A 438 -24.28 -23.15 -11.96
N GLU A 439 -23.45 -23.11 -13.00
CA GLU A 439 -23.37 -21.97 -13.93
C GLU A 439 -24.65 -21.72 -14.73
N ASP A 440 -25.35 -22.78 -15.14
CA ASP A 440 -26.57 -22.76 -15.94
C ASP A 440 -27.86 -22.80 -15.10
N ALA A 441 -27.77 -22.44 -13.81
CA ALA A 441 -28.91 -22.50 -12.89
C ALA A 441 -30.02 -21.51 -13.25
N THR A 442 -31.26 -22.01 -13.29
CA THR A 442 -32.43 -21.16 -13.45
C THR A 442 -32.76 -20.40 -12.17
N LEU A 443 -33.48 -19.27 -12.27
CA LEU A 443 -33.89 -18.50 -11.09
C LEU A 443 -34.72 -19.34 -10.10
N GLU A 444 -35.52 -20.29 -10.61
CA GLU A 444 -36.33 -21.19 -9.78
C GLU A 444 -35.46 -22.20 -9.02
N GLU A 445 -34.40 -22.73 -9.64
CA GLU A 445 -33.41 -23.58 -8.94
C GLU A 445 -32.70 -22.80 -7.82
N ILE A 446 -32.34 -21.54 -8.07
CA ILE A 446 -31.70 -20.65 -7.09
C ILE A 446 -32.63 -20.39 -5.89
N LYS A 447 -33.90 -20.06 -6.14
CA LYS A 447 -34.89 -19.85 -5.08
C LYS A 447 -35.10 -21.11 -4.25
N ARG A 448 -35.26 -22.26 -4.90
CA ARG A 448 -35.41 -23.55 -4.23
C ARG A 448 -34.20 -23.90 -3.37
N ALA A 449 -32.98 -23.65 -3.86
CA ALA A 449 -31.77 -23.84 -3.07
C ALA A 449 -31.72 -22.90 -1.85
N ALA A 450 -32.13 -21.65 -2.01
CA ALA A 450 -32.22 -20.69 -0.92
C ALA A 450 -33.31 -21.05 0.12
N GLU A 451 -34.44 -21.62 -0.29
CA GLU A 451 -35.47 -22.13 0.61
C GLU A 451 -34.96 -23.29 1.46
N LEU A 452 -34.33 -24.28 0.83
CA LEU A 452 -33.76 -25.44 1.52
C LEU A 452 -32.66 -25.04 2.51
N ALA A 453 -31.89 -23.99 2.19
CA ALA A 453 -30.88 -23.39 3.05
C ALA A 453 -31.44 -22.45 4.15
N ASN A 454 -32.76 -22.33 4.28
CA ASN A 454 -33.43 -21.37 5.17
C ASN A 454 -32.99 -19.90 4.93
N ALA A 455 -32.61 -19.56 3.71
CA ALA A 455 -32.12 -18.24 3.30
C ALA A 455 -33.21 -17.36 2.66
N ALA A 456 -34.20 -17.96 1.98
CA ALA A 456 -35.23 -17.23 1.24
C ALA A 456 -35.94 -16.15 2.09
N ASN A 457 -36.37 -16.49 3.30
CA ASN A 457 -37.13 -15.61 4.20
C ASN A 457 -36.42 -14.30 4.56
N PHE A 458 -35.09 -14.28 4.65
CA PHE A 458 -34.36 -13.05 4.94
C PHE A 458 -33.94 -12.32 3.67
N ILE A 459 -33.67 -13.06 2.58
CA ILE A 459 -33.36 -12.48 1.28
C ILE A 459 -34.54 -11.64 0.79
N GLU A 460 -35.77 -12.15 0.88
CA GLU A 460 -36.99 -11.43 0.46
C GLU A 460 -37.26 -10.16 1.27
N LYS A 461 -36.73 -10.06 2.49
CA LYS A 461 -36.85 -8.85 3.32
C LYS A 461 -35.85 -7.76 2.93
N LEU A 462 -34.88 -8.06 2.07
CA LEU A 462 -33.93 -7.07 1.57
C LEU A 462 -34.58 -6.21 0.47
N PRO A 463 -34.18 -4.93 0.32
CA PRO A 463 -34.83 -3.99 -0.59
C PRO A 463 -34.93 -4.48 -2.06
N ASN A 464 -33.92 -5.21 -2.53
CA ASN A 464 -33.85 -5.73 -3.90
C ASN A 464 -33.89 -7.27 -3.96
N ALA A 465 -34.29 -7.93 -2.88
CA ALA A 465 -34.31 -9.38 -2.74
C ALA A 465 -33.02 -10.05 -3.27
N TYR A 466 -33.14 -10.94 -4.25
CA TYR A 466 -32.03 -11.68 -4.87
C TYR A 466 -31.05 -10.81 -5.67
N GLU A 467 -31.48 -9.63 -6.14
CA GLU A 467 -30.64 -8.66 -6.86
C GLU A 467 -29.91 -7.70 -5.90
N THR A 468 -30.02 -7.92 -4.58
CA THR A 468 -29.27 -7.16 -3.58
C THR A 468 -27.78 -7.42 -3.73
N MET A 469 -26.99 -6.36 -3.88
CA MET A 469 -25.52 -6.43 -3.91
C MET A 469 -24.99 -6.71 -2.50
N VAL A 470 -24.10 -7.70 -2.38
CA VAL A 470 -23.44 -8.09 -1.12
C VAL A 470 -21.92 -7.96 -1.25
N GLY A 471 -21.18 -8.13 -0.16
CA GLY A 471 -19.71 -7.97 -0.11
C GLY A 471 -19.29 -6.65 0.55
N GLN A 472 -18.01 -6.26 0.42
CA GLN A 472 -17.44 -5.14 1.20
C GLN A 472 -18.15 -3.79 1.03
N HIS A 473 -18.65 -3.48 -0.18
CA HIS A 473 -19.39 -2.25 -0.49
C HIS A 473 -20.90 -2.50 -0.69
N GLY A 474 -21.38 -3.71 -0.40
CA GLY A 474 -22.79 -4.10 -0.52
C GLY A 474 -23.50 -4.11 0.83
N ALA A 475 -24.69 -4.72 0.88
CA ALA A 475 -25.39 -4.98 2.12
C ALA A 475 -24.56 -5.92 3.02
N GLN A 476 -24.30 -5.50 4.26
CA GLN A 476 -23.61 -6.31 5.25
C GLN A 476 -24.58 -7.36 5.81
N LEU A 477 -24.21 -8.62 5.70
CA LEU A 477 -24.97 -9.76 6.20
C LEU A 477 -24.29 -10.34 7.45
N SER A 478 -25.07 -10.89 8.38
CA SER A 478 -24.52 -11.58 9.56
C SER A 478 -23.78 -12.86 9.15
N GLY A 479 -22.84 -13.34 9.97
CA GLY A 479 -22.15 -14.62 9.75
C GLY A 479 -23.11 -15.77 9.43
N GLY A 480 -24.21 -15.91 10.18
CA GLY A 480 -25.23 -16.93 9.94
C GLY A 480 -26.03 -16.73 8.64
N GLN A 481 -26.22 -15.50 8.16
CA GLN A 481 -26.83 -15.23 6.86
C GLN A 481 -25.87 -15.59 5.71
N LYS A 482 -24.59 -15.20 5.82
CA LYS A 482 -23.55 -15.55 4.86
C LYS A 482 -23.41 -17.07 4.73
N GLN A 483 -23.44 -17.79 5.86
CA GLN A 483 -23.31 -19.25 5.89
C GLN A 483 -24.48 -19.93 5.17
N ARG A 484 -25.70 -19.44 5.34
CA ARG A 484 -26.88 -19.96 4.62
C ARG A 484 -26.80 -19.74 3.11
N ILE A 485 -26.24 -18.61 2.66
CA ILE A 485 -26.00 -18.40 1.22
C ILE A 485 -24.93 -19.37 0.70
N ALA A 486 -23.87 -19.62 1.47
CA ALA A 486 -22.86 -20.63 1.12
C ALA A 486 -23.46 -22.06 1.06
N ILE A 487 -24.35 -22.41 1.98
CA ILE A 487 -25.10 -23.67 1.95
C ILE A 487 -26.01 -23.73 0.70
N ALA A 488 -26.68 -22.64 0.33
CA ALA A 488 -27.48 -22.60 -0.89
C ALA A 488 -26.64 -22.90 -2.14
N ARG A 489 -25.37 -22.42 -2.21
CA ARG A 489 -24.43 -22.80 -3.29
C ARG A 489 -24.15 -24.31 -3.29
N ALA A 490 -23.90 -24.88 -2.11
CA ALA A 490 -23.64 -26.32 -1.96
C ALA A 490 -24.86 -27.18 -2.32
N ILE A 491 -26.07 -26.72 -1.97
CA ILE A 491 -27.33 -27.39 -2.36
C ILE A 491 -27.48 -27.36 -3.88
N LEU A 492 -27.27 -26.19 -4.50
CA LEU A 492 -27.41 -26.01 -5.95
C LEU A 492 -26.43 -26.89 -6.74
N LYS A 493 -25.21 -27.07 -6.22
CA LYS A 493 -24.19 -27.94 -6.82
C LYS A 493 -24.57 -29.43 -6.81
N ASN A 494 -25.42 -29.85 -5.87
CA ASN A 494 -25.87 -31.24 -5.68
C ASN A 494 -24.72 -32.28 -5.63
N PRO A 495 -23.76 -32.14 -4.69
CA PRO A 495 -22.62 -33.03 -4.55
C PRO A 495 -22.98 -34.44 -4.06
N LYS A 496 -22.09 -35.40 -4.31
CA LYS A 496 -22.13 -36.77 -3.75
C LYS A 496 -21.32 -36.90 -2.47
N ILE A 497 -20.27 -36.09 -2.34
CA ILE A 497 -19.44 -35.97 -1.14
C ILE A 497 -19.56 -34.54 -0.61
N LEU A 498 -19.93 -34.39 0.67
CA LEU A 498 -20.07 -33.11 1.34
C LEU A 498 -18.97 -32.93 2.38
N LEU A 499 -18.25 -31.83 2.33
CA LEU A 499 -17.19 -31.49 3.26
C LEU A 499 -17.60 -30.27 4.07
N LEU A 500 -17.66 -30.42 5.40
CA LEU A 500 -18.03 -29.36 6.33
C LEU A 500 -16.83 -29.06 7.22
N ASP A 501 -16.17 -27.91 7.01
CA ASP A 501 -15.01 -27.49 7.80
C ASP A 501 -15.45 -26.47 8.84
N GLU A 502 -15.76 -26.93 10.05
CA GLU A 502 -16.22 -26.09 11.17
C GLU A 502 -17.35 -25.11 10.82
N ALA A 503 -18.29 -25.53 9.98
CA ALA A 503 -19.36 -24.70 9.41
C ALA A 503 -20.27 -23.99 10.45
N THR A 504 -20.17 -24.32 11.74
CA THR A 504 -20.96 -23.75 12.84
C THR A 504 -20.11 -23.12 13.96
N SER A 505 -18.77 -23.13 13.87
CA SER A 505 -17.92 -22.69 15.00
C SER A 505 -17.97 -21.18 15.25
N ALA A 506 -18.07 -20.37 14.18
CA ALA A 506 -18.07 -18.90 14.24
C ALA A 506 -19.48 -18.26 14.36
N LEU A 507 -20.51 -19.03 14.72
CA LEU A 507 -21.90 -18.58 14.77
C LEU A 507 -22.41 -18.41 16.19
N ASP A 508 -23.34 -17.46 16.38
CA ASP A 508 -24.15 -17.36 17.59
C ASP A 508 -25.13 -18.55 17.71
N VAL A 509 -25.58 -18.85 18.93
CA VAL A 509 -26.39 -20.05 19.24
C VAL A 509 -27.71 -20.09 18.45
N GLU A 510 -28.34 -18.93 18.20
CA GLU A 510 -29.61 -18.87 17.46
C GLU A 510 -29.38 -19.14 15.96
N SER A 511 -28.41 -18.45 15.36
CA SER A 511 -28.00 -18.69 13.96
C SER A 511 -27.49 -20.11 13.74
N GLU A 512 -26.75 -20.67 14.70
CA GLU A 512 -26.22 -22.04 14.66
C GLU A 512 -27.36 -23.04 14.44
N ARG A 513 -28.45 -22.93 15.22
CA ARG A 513 -29.57 -23.88 15.12
C ARG A 513 -30.20 -23.89 13.73
N VAL A 514 -30.37 -22.70 13.14
CA VAL A 514 -30.97 -22.54 11.80
C VAL A 514 -30.04 -23.07 10.70
N VAL A 515 -28.74 -22.82 10.84
CA VAL A 515 -27.71 -23.33 9.92
C VAL A 515 -27.58 -24.84 10.02
N GLN A 516 -27.58 -25.41 11.23
CA GLN A 516 -27.50 -26.85 11.46
C GLN A 516 -28.72 -27.58 10.89
N GLU A 517 -29.91 -27.00 10.97
CA GLU A 517 -31.11 -27.58 10.34
C GLU A 517 -30.94 -27.68 8.81
N ALA A 518 -30.41 -26.63 8.18
CA ALA A 518 -30.11 -26.66 6.74
C ALA A 518 -29.02 -27.69 6.40
N LEU A 519 -27.97 -27.82 7.24
CA LEU A 519 -26.92 -28.83 7.09
C LEU A 519 -27.49 -30.26 7.20
N ASN A 520 -28.35 -30.54 8.17
CA ASN A 520 -28.97 -31.85 8.32
C ASN A 520 -29.81 -32.25 7.09
N ARG A 521 -30.48 -31.29 6.43
CA ARG A 521 -31.24 -31.54 5.21
C ARG A 521 -30.36 -31.90 4.02
N ILE A 522 -29.21 -31.22 3.86
CA ILE A 522 -28.29 -31.47 2.74
C ILE A 522 -27.46 -32.76 2.94
N MET A 523 -27.21 -33.17 4.19
CA MET A 523 -26.42 -34.37 4.51
C MET A 523 -27.12 -35.69 4.15
N VAL A 524 -28.46 -35.71 4.11
CA VAL A 524 -29.22 -36.94 3.86
C VAL A 524 -28.88 -37.54 2.49
N GLY A 525 -28.44 -38.81 2.49
CA GLY A 525 -28.13 -39.55 1.27
C GLY A 525 -26.81 -39.17 0.59
N ARG A 526 -25.90 -38.50 1.31
CA ARG A 526 -24.58 -38.07 0.82
C ARG A 526 -23.49 -38.51 1.78
N THR A 527 -22.32 -38.88 1.26
CA THR A 527 -21.15 -39.11 2.11
C THR A 527 -20.70 -37.78 2.68
N THR A 528 -20.63 -37.65 4.00
CA THR A 528 -20.32 -36.36 4.64
C THR A 528 -19.11 -36.50 5.56
N LEU A 529 -18.10 -35.65 5.35
CA LEU A 529 -16.97 -35.49 6.26
C LEU A 529 -17.14 -34.16 7.00
N ILE A 530 -17.18 -34.22 8.32
CA ILE A 530 -17.40 -33.03 9.16
C ILE A 530 -16.22 -32.86 10.10
N VAL A 531 -15.52 -31.75 9.99
CA VAL A 531 -14.62 -31.26 11.05
C VAL A 531 -15.48 -30.44 12.01
N ALA A 532 -15.70 -30.97 13.20
CA ALA A 532 -16.60 -30.36 14.18
C ALA A 532 -15.89 -30.02 15.48
N HIS A 533 -16.16 -28.82 15.99
CA HIS A 533 -15.76 -28.37 17.32
C HIS A 533 -16.94 -28.37 18.31
N ARG A 534 -18.17 -28.70 17.87
CA ARG A 534 -19.37 -28.68 18.72
C ARG A 534 -19.97 -30.07 18.90
N LEU A 535 -20.34 -30.40 20.13
CA LEU A 535 -20.85 -31.71 20.54
C LEU A 535 -22.18 -32.09 19.85
N SER A 536 -23.01 -31.07 19.54
CA SER A 536 -24.29 -31.22 18.83
C SER A 536 -24.12 -31.88 17.46
N THR A 537 -23.13 -31.42 16.68
CA THR A 537 -22.84 -31.91 15.33
C THR A 537 -22.10 -33.26 15.36
N ILE A 538 -21.30 -33.51 16.39
CA ILE A 538 -20.54 -34.76 16.55
C ILE A 538 -21.47 -35.93 16.92
N ARG A 539 -22.49 -35.69 17.77
CA ARG A 539 -23.36 -36.75 18.30
C ARG A 539 -24.21 -37.43 17.23
N SER A 540 -24.58 -36.71 16.18
CA SER A 540 -25.40 -37.23 15.07
C SER A 540 -24.59 -37.94 13.98
N ALA A 541 -23.27 -38.04 14.11
CA ALA A 541 -22.43 -38.71 13.12
C ALA A 541 -22.51 -40.25 13.25
N ASP A 542 -22.50 -40.94 12.11
CA ASP A 542 -22.52 -42.40 12.04
C ASP A 542 -21.20 -43.01 12.53
N CYS A 543 -20.09 -42.27 12.40
CA CYS A 543 -18.78 -42.66 12.91
C CYS A 543 -17.99 -41.41 13.33
N ILE A 544 -17.21 -41.53 14.40
CA ILE A 544 -16.32 -40.47 14.88
C ILE A 544 -14.90 -40.98 14.80
N ALA A 545 -13.99 -40.17 14.25
CA ALA A 545 -12.56 -40.41 14.20
C ALA A 545 -11.82 -39.33 15.00
N VAL A 546 -11.10 -39.75 16.04
CA VAL A 546 -10.28 -38.86 16.87
C VAL A 546 -8.88 -38.79 16.30
N VAL A 547 -8.45 -37.59 15.90
CA VAL A 547 -7.13 -37.32 15.34
C VAL A 547 -6.27 -36.59 16.36
N HIS A 548 -5.13 -37.19 16.70
CA HIS A 548 -4.10 -36.61 17.56
C HIS A 548 -2.74 -36.72 16.87
N GLN A 549 -1.98 -35.62 16.85
CA GLN A 549 -0.66 -35.54 16.19
C GLN A 549 -0.63 -36.14 14.77
N GLY A 550 -1.69 -35.92 13.98
CA GLY A 550 -1.75 -36.39 12.60
C GLY A 550 -2.07 -37.87 12.39
N LYS A 551 -2.48 -38.61 13.45
CA LYS A 551 -2.91 -40.02 13.42
C LYS A 551 -4.32 -40.20 13.97
N VAL A 552 -5.04 -41.21 13.47
CA VAL A 552 -6.31 -41.64 14.07
C VAL A 552 -6.00 -42.50 15.29
N VAL A 553 -6.41 -42.05 16.47
CA VAL A 553 -6.16 -42.74 17.74
C VAL A 553 -7.36 -43.59 18.17
N GLU A 554 -8.57 -43.10 17.89
CA GLU A 554 -9.83 -43.76 18.25
C GLU A 554 -10.84 -43.61 17.13
N ARG A 555 -11.67 -44.64 16.97
CA ARG A 555 -12.76 -44.67 15.99
C ARG A 555 -13.96 -45.44 16.55
N GLY A 556 -15.16 -44.90 16.38
CA GLY A 556 -16.39 -45.56 16.83
C GLY A 556 -17.60 -44.62 16.86
N ILE A 557 -18.74 -45.13 17.34
CA ILE A 557 -19.93 -44.30 17.58
C ILE A 557 -19.82 -43.59 18.93
N HIS A 558 -20.54 -42.47 19.07
CA HIS A 558 -20.52 -41.64 20.29
C HIS A 558 -20.74 -42.45 21.58
N GLY A 559 -21.72 -43.36 21.57
CA GLY A 559 -22.07 -44.19 22.73
C GLY A 559 -21.03 -45.24 23.11
N GLU A 560 -20.12 -45.62 22.20
CA GLU A 560 -19.03 -46.55 22.48
C GLU A 560 -17.80 -45.82 22.99
N LEU A 561 -17.41 -44.74 22.31
CA LEU A 561 -16.21 -43.97 22.63
C LEU A 561 -16.30 -43.29 24.00
N ILE A 562 -17.51 -42.91 24.45
CA ILE A 562 -17.70 -42.27 25.76
C ILE A 562 -17.58 -43.26 26.93
N LYS A 563 -17.71 -44.57 26.70
CA LYS A 563 -17.62 -45.60 27.75
C LYS A 563 -16.19 -45.80 28.25
N TYR A 564 -15.18 -45.43 27.46
CA TYR A 564 -13.77 -45.52 27.82
C TYR A 564 -13.34 -44.23 28.54
N PRO A 565 -13.21 -44.22 29.89
CA PRO A 565 -13.01 -42.99 30.66
C PRO A 565 -11.67 -42.30 30.41
N ASP A 566 -10.68 -43.07 29.96
CA ASP A 566 -9.31 -42.62 29.67
C ASP A 566 -9.07 -42.44 28.17
N GLY A 567 -10.11 -42.61 27.33
CA GLY A 567 -10.01 -42.45 25.88
C GLY A 567 -9.85 -40.99 25.43
N ALA A 568 -9.14 -40.77 24.34
CA ALA A 568 -8.89 -39.46 23.74
C ALA A 568 -10.21 -38.73 23.41
N TYR A 569 -11.24 -39.43 22.93
CA TYR A 569 -12.56 -38.84 22.69
C TYR A 569 -13.25 -38.38 23.97
N SER A 570 -13.24 -39.22 25.01
CA SER A 570 -13.93 -38.93 26.28
C SER A 570 -13.22 -37.81 27.04
N GLN A 571 -11.89 -37.71 26.93
CA GLN A 571 -11.11 -36.58 27.42
C GLN A 571 -11.47 -35.28 26.68
N LEU A 572 -11.52 -35.28 25.34
CA LEU A 572 -11.96 -34.12 24.55
C LEU A 572 -13.39 -33.69 24.91
N ILE A 573 -14.31 -34.65 25.06
CA ILE A 573 -15.68 -34.37 25.50
C ILE A 573 -15.69 -33.81 26.91
N ARG A 574 -14.92 -34.33 27.86
CA ARG A 574 -14.89 -33.81 29.23
C ARG A 574 -14.35 -32.39 29.27
N LEU A 575 -13.33 -32.09 28.47
CA LEU A 575 -12.81 -30.73 28.29
C LEU A 575 -13.86 -29.81 27.66
N GLN A 576 -14.62 -30.28 26.67
CA GLN A 576 -15.72 -29.51 26.08
C GLN A 576 -16.96 -29.40 26.99
N GLN A 577 -17.31 -30.43 27.75
CA GLN A 577 -18.44 -30.46 28.67
C GLN A 577 -18.15 -29.70 29.95
N ALA A 578 -16.89 -29.62 30.39
CA ALA A 578 -16.47 -28.60 31.34
C ALA A 578 -16.84 -27.24 30.77
N HIS A 579 -16.41 -26.93 29.54
CA HIS A 579 -16.80 -25.71 28.82
C HIS A 579 -18.28 -25.54 28.43
N THR A 580 -19.14 -26.57 28.50
CA THR A 580 -20.55 -26.54 28.02
C THR A 580 -21.58 -26.74 29.14
N LYS A 581 -21.27 -27.48 30.21
CA LYS A 581 -22.09 -27.48 31.45
C LYS A 581 -22.12 -26.10 32.10
N GLU A 582 -21.14 -25.29 31.74
CA GLU A 582 -21.07 -23.84 31.87
C GLU A 582 -22.25 -23.07 31.26
N MET A 583 -22.84 -23.60 30.18
CA MET A 583 -23.84 -22.92 29.35
C MET A 583 -25.27 -23.48 29.45
N HIS A 584 -25.52 -24.64 30.08
CA HIS A 584 -26.77 -25.41 29.85
C HIS A 584 -27.73 -25.70 31.03
N GLU A 585 -27.64 -25.03 32.18
CA GLU A 585 -28.69 -25.12 33.21
C GLU A 585 -29.44 -23.79 33.42
N ILE A 586 -30.55 -23.63 32.68
CA ILE A 586 -31.64 -22.67 32.97
C ILE A 586 -32.96 -23.46 32.99
N PRO A 587 -33.75 -23.47 34.08
CA PRO A 587 -35.09 -24.06 34.06
C PRO A 587 -36.07 -23.13 33.36
N ASN A 588 -36.83 -23.69 32.41
CA ASN A 588 -37.97 -23.04 31.78
C ASN A 588 -39.02 -22.66 32.83
N THR A 589 -39.28 -21.37 32.99
CA THR A 589 -40.51 -20.88 33.66
C THR A 589 -41.19 -19.87 32.75
N GLU A 590 -42.42 -20.17 32.38
CA GLU A 590 -43.31 -19.35 31.56
C GLU A 590 -43.60 -18.00 32.23
N VAL A 591 -43.34 -16.88 31.56
CA VAL A 591 -44.00 -15.60 31.84
C VAL A 591 -44.33 -14.87 30.54
N SER A 592 -45.61 -14.56 30.39
CA SER A 592 -46.24 -13.81 29.30
C SER A 592 -45.65 -12.41 29.06
N GLY A 593 -45.37 -12.14 27.78
CA GLY A 593 -45.74 -10.92 27.04
C GLY A 593 -45.38 -9.53 27.58
N SER A 594 -44.39 -8.88 26.95
CA SER A 594 -44.58 -7.54 26.35
C SER A 594 -43.53 -7.28 25.26
N ILE A 595 -44.00 -6.78 24.13
CA ILE A 595 -43.22 -6.56 22.90
C ILE A 595 -42.55 -5.18 22.97
N SER A 596 -41.23 -5.14 22.92
CA SER A 596 -40.46 -3.94 22.57
C SER A 596 -39.34 -4.33 21.59
N LYS A 597 -39.43 -3.75 20.38
CA LYS A 597 -38.50 -3.98 19.26
C LYS A 597 -37.17 -3.28 19.53
N SER A 598 -36.12 -4.04 19.81
CA SER A 598 -34.73 -3.58 19.76
C SER A 598 -34.02 -4.22 18.56
N ARG A 599 -33.45 -3.36 17.69
CA ARG A 599 -32.58 -3.75 16.57
C ARG A 599 -31.21 -4.09 17.13
N SER A 600 -30.83 -5.36 17.10
CA SER A 600 -29.47 -5.83 17.38
C SER A 600 -28.58 -5.63 16.15
N LEU A 601 -27.53 -4.82 16.31
CA LEU A 601 -26.40 -4.73 15.38
C LEU A 601 -25.24 -5.49 16.02
N SER A 602 -24.92 -6.65 15.45
CA SER A 602 -23.80 -7.50 15.82
C SER A 602 -22.49 -6.87 15.34
N LEU A 603 -21.65 -6.45 16.28
CA LEU A 603 -20.26 -6.06 16.03
C LEU A 603 -19.39 -7.32 16.18
N GLU A 604 -18.98 -7.91 15.06
CA GLU A 604 -18.03 -9.04 15.01
C GLU A 604 -16.67 -8.58 15.59
N GLN A 605 -16.29 -9.10 16.76
CA GLN A 605 -14.92 -9.07 17.30
C GLN A 605 -14.30 -10.45 17.05
N THR A 606 -13.43 -10.53 16.05
CA THR A 606 -12.61 -11.71 15.75
C THR A 606 -11.56 -11.93 16.83
N ILE A 607 -11.70 -13.03 17.58
CA ILE A 607 -10.63 -13.63 18.39
C ILE A 607 -9.86 -14.58 17.47
N ALA A 608 -8.68 -14.18 17.01
CA ALA A 608 -7.74 -15.08 16.35
C ALA A 608 -6.64 -15.44 17.35
N ARG A 609 -6.57 -16.73 17.74
CA ARG A 609 -5.43 -17.29 18.47
C ARG A 609 -4.45 -17.96 17.50
N ASP A 610 -3.19 -17.59 17.71
CA ASP A 610 -1.91 -18.08 17.18
C ASP A 610 -1.89 -19.21 16.13
N SER A 611 -1.29 -18.87 14.98
CA SER A 611 -0.51 -19.79 14.17
C SER A 611 0.90 -19.19 13.99
N PRO A 612 1.99 -19.98 14.05
CA PRO A 612 3.35 -19.45 14.00
C PRO A 612 3.65 -18.85 12.61
N ARG A 613 3.94 -17.54 12.58
CA ARG A 613 4.44 -16.83 11.40
C ARG A 613 5.94 -17.08 11.25
N THR A 614 6.32 -17.82 10.23
CA THR A 614 7.71 -17.97 9.77
C THR A 614 8.18 -16.67 9.09
N ARG A 615 9.39 -16.23 9.46
CA ARG A 615 10.10 -15.03 8.98
C ARG A 615 10.44 -15.12 7.48
N GLY A 616 10.26 -14.01 6.77
CA GLY A 616 10.75 -13.79 5.40
C GLY A 616 10.70 -12.32 4.98
N GLN A 617 11.81 -11.63 5.21
CA GLN A 617 12.36 -10.41 4.58
C GLN A 617 11.44 -9.42 3.82
N HIS A 618 11.39 -8.19 4.36
CA HIS A 618 11.26 -6.89 3.68
C HIS A 618 10.58 -6.85 2.30
N SER A 619 9.26 -6.73 2.30
CA SER A 619 8.52 -6.08 1.22
C SER A 619 8.05 -4.70 1.70
N PHE A 620 8.54 -3.63 1.07
CA PHE A 620 7.89 -2.31 1.11
C PHE A 620 6.48 -2.47 0.52
N THR A 621 5.51 -2.82 1.36
CA THR A 621 4.10 -2.91 1.01
C THR A 621 3.50 -1.52 1.01
N LYS A 622 3.68 -0.81 -0.10
CA LYS A 622 2.70 0.19 -0.50
C LYS A 622 1.46 -0.59 -0.94
N SER A 623 0.47 -0.73 -0.06
CA SER A 623 -0.88 -0.86 -0.57
C SER A 623 -1.13 0.39 -1.41
N ILE A 624 -1.16 0.25 -2.73
CA ILE A 624 -1.93 1.18 -3.53
C ILE A 624 -3.39 0.84 -3.21
N GLY A 625 -3.81 1.24 -2.01
CA GLY A 625 -5.12 1.85 -1.88
C GLY A 625 -5.02 3.10 -2.74
N LEU A 626 -5.43 2.97 -3.99
CA LEU A 626 -5.95 4.12 -4.70
C LEU A 626 -6.97 4.72 -3.76
N SER A 627 -6.69 5.94 -3.33
CA SER A 627 -7.59 6.78 -2.58
C SER A 627 -8.93 6.74 -3.30
N GLY A 628 -9.84 5.91 -2.80
CA GLY A 628 -11.25 6.18 -2.92
C GLY A 628 -11.42 7.56 -2.31
N THR A 629 -11.56 8.54 -3.18
CA THR A 629 -12.35 9.72 -2.88
C THR A 629 -13.72 9.20 -2.48
N ASP A 630 -13.93 9.01 -1.20
CA ASP A 630 -15.23 9.31 -0.61
C ASP A 630 -15.30 10.84 -0.46
N GLU A 631 -15.21 11.55 -1.59
CA GLU A 631 -16.08 12.69 -1.79
C GLU A 631 -17.44 12.07 -2.07
N SER A 632 -18.17 11.76 -1.00
CA SER A 632 -19.52 11.25 -1.09
C SER A 632 -20.33 12.09 -2.06
N LYS A 633 -20.94 11.39 -3.02
CA LYS A 633 -21.94 11.87 -3.97
C LYS A 633 -22.89 12.88 -3.32
N ARG A 634 -22.69 14.17 -3.63
CA ARG A 634 -23.78 15.15 -3.68
C ARG A 634 -23.47 16.27 -4.69
N GLN A 635 -23.56 15.91 -5.97
CA GLN A 635 -23.88 16.74 -7.15
C GLN A 635 -23.74 15.81 -8.37
N VAL A 636 -24.72 15.59 -9.25
CA VAL A 636 -25.54 16.51 -10.06
C VAL A 636 -26.89 15.81 -10.27
N ILE A 637 -28.06 16.47 -10.16
CA ILE A 637 -28.84 17.20 -11.17
C ILE A 637 -29.86 18.00 -10.34
N THR A 638 -29.97 19.34 -10.38
CA THR A 638 -30.58 20.16 -11.43
C THR A 638 -30.36 21.63 -11.04
N ASP A 639 -30.22 22.53 -12.00
CA ASP A 639 -30.43 23.97 -11.80
C ASP A 639 -31.79 24.21 -11.11
N ARG A 640 -31.78 24.83 -9.91
CA ARG A 640 -32.66 25.96 -9.51
C ARG A 640 -32.64 26.23 -7.99
N GLN A 641 -32.49 27.52 -7.71
CA GLN A 641 -32.90 28.31 -6.54
C GLN A 641 -32.23 28.07 -5.18
N GLU A 642 -31.72 29.20 -4.67
CA GLU A 642 -31.17 29.47 -3.35
C GLU A 642 -32.17 29.14 -2.24
N HIS A 643 -31.69 28.50 -1.17
CA HIS A 643 -32.08 28.82 0.20
C HIS A 643 -31.00 28.36 1.18
N GLU A 644 -30.61 29.27 2.07
CA GLU A 644 -29.67 29.11 3.18
C GLU A 644 -30.22 28.20 4.28
N GLU A 645 -29.36 27.39 4.92
CA GLU A 645 -29.26 27.32 6.39
C GLU A 645 -28.03 26.50 6.90
N SER A 646 -27.28 27.17 7.80
CA SER A 646 -26.38 26.72 8.89
C SER A 646 -25.33 25.59 8.73
N GLY A 647 -24.06 26.01 8.70
CA GLY A 647 -23.09 25.73 9.77
C GLY A 647 -22.37 24.37 9.83
N ASP A 648 -21.33 24.16 9.01
CA ASP A 648 -19.97 23.80 9.49
C ASP A 648 -18.91 24.00 8.38
N SER A 649 -17.65 24.18 8.78
CA SER A 649 -16.52 24.75 8.03
C SER A 649 -16.33 24.33 6.54
N LYS A 650 -16.45 25.29 5.62
CA LYS A 650 -15.89 25.17 4.25
C LYS A 650 -14.37 25.37 4.32
N SER A 651 -13.60 24.29 4.10
CA SER A 651 -12.16 24.41 3.85
C SER A 651 -11.92 25.27 2.57
N PRO A 652 -10.88 26.12 2.54
CA PRO A 652 -10.62 26.96 1.38
C PRO A 652 -10.20 26.10 0.18
N LYS A 653 -10.93 26.19 -0.93
CA LYS A 653 -10.65 25.48 -2.20
C LYS A 653 -9.30 25.85 -2.85
N LYS A 654 -8.51 26.78 -2.28
CA LYS A 654 -7.16 27.15 -2.73
C LYS A 654 -6.23 27.35 -1.54
N ALA A 655 -5.07 26.69 -1.58
CA ALA A 655 -4.03 26.84 -0.57
C ALA A 655 -3.55 28.31 -0.49
N PRO A 656 -3.41 28.90 0.71
CA PRO A 656 -2.80 30.22 0.83
C PRO A 656 -1.28 30.10 0.60
N ILE A 657 -0.84 30.19 -0.66
CA ILE A 657 0.58 30.15 -1.09
C ILE A 657 1.42 31.16 -0.29
N LYS A 658 0.83 32.30 0.10
CA LYS A 658 1.44 33.32 0.98
C LYS A 658 1.94 32.75 2.31
N ARG A 659 1.23 31.76 2.87
CA ARG A 659 1.62 31.09 4.12
C ARG A 659 2.82 30.19 3.94
N LEU A 660 2.95 29.52 2.80
CA LEU A 660 4.12 28.72 2.47
C LEU A 660 5.38 29.60 2.34
N PHE A 661 5.27 30.76 1.69
CA PHE A 661 6.34 31.75 1.66
C PHE A 661 6.68 32.30 3.05
N LYS A 662 5.69 32.46 3.94
CA LYS A 662 5.93 32.84 5.35
C LYS A 662 6.74 31.77 6.10
N LEU A 663 6.49 30.48 5.85
CA LEU A 663 7.27 29.38 6.42
C LEU A 663 8.72 29.34 5.89
N ASN A 664 8.96 29.86 4.68
CA ASN A 664 10.27 29.97 4.05
C ASN A 664 10.99 31.31 4.33
N LYS A 665 10.41 32.19 5.17
CA LYS A 665 10.97 33.50 5.51
C LYS A 665 12.44 33.46 5.98
N PRO A 666 12.88 32.50 6.82
CA PRO A 666 14.28 32.45 7.28
C PRO A 666 15.30 32.23 6.15
N GLU A 667 14.87 31.67 5.02
CA GLU A 667 15.70 31.35 3.85
C GLU A 667 15.54 32.36 2.71
N THR A 668 14.89 33.52 2.96
CA THR A 668 14.61 34.53 1.91
C THR A 668 15.89 35.04 1.23
N SER A 669 16.99 35.19 1.97
CA SER A 669 18.28 35.62 1.40
C SER A 669 18.87 34.58 0.44
N VAL A 670 18.79 33.30 0.80
CA VAL A 670 19.21 32.17 -0.04
C VAL A 670 18.33 32.08 -1.29
N LEU A 671 17.02 32.26 -1.11
CA LEU A 671 16.05 32.25 -2.21
C LEU A 671 16.28 33.40 -3.19
N LEU A 672 16.59 34.60 -2.69
CA LEU A 672 16.90 35.75 -3.54
C LEU A 672 18.14 35.49 -4.41
N LEU A 673 19.20 34.93 -3.82
CA LEU A 673 20.39 34.51 -4.57
C LEU A 673 20.06 33.40 -5.59
N ALA A 674 19.16 32.48 -5.24
CA ALA A 674 18.72 31.42 -6.14
C ALA A 674 17.95 31.97 -7.36
N VAL A 675 17.08 32.97 -7.12
CA VAL A 675 16.35 33.69 -8.17
C VAL A 675 17.31 34.43 -9.11
N ILE A 676 18.37 35.04 -8.57
CA ILE A 676 19.42 35.70 -9.39
C ILE A 676 20.15 34.65 -10.25
N ALA A 677 20.51 33.49 -9.69
CA ALA A 677 21.15 32.43 -10.45
C ALA A 677 20.24 31.90 -11.58
N SER A 678 18.95 31.70 -11.29
CA SER A 678 17.94 31.27 -12.26
C SER A 678 17.67 32.34 -13.33
N PHE A 679 17.77 33.62 -12.98
CA PHE A 679 17.68 34.73 -13.94
C PHE A 679 18.84 34.68 -14.95
N VAL A 680 20.07 34.46 -14.48
CA VAL A 680 21.23 34.29 -15.36
C VAL A 680 21.03 33.08 -16.27
N HIS A 681 20.55 31.96 -15.74
CA HIS A 681 20.26 30.77 -16.53
C HIS A 681 19.14 31.02 -17.57
N GLY A 682 18.10 31.79 -17.23
CA GLY A 682 17.02 32.17 -18.17
C GLY A 682 17.50 33.05 -19.34
N ILE A 683 18.53 33.87 -19.15
CA ILE A 683 19.12 34.70 -20.21
C ILE A 683 19.88 33.86 -21.25
N MET A 684 20.38 32.70 -20.85
CA MET A 684 21.26 31.85 -21.67
C MET A 684 20.64 31.47 -23.01
N PHE A 685 19.43 30.91 -23.00
CA PHE A 685 18.78 30.39 -24.21
C PHE A 685 18.49 31.49 -25.24
N PRO A 686 17.85 32.62 -24.89
CA PRO A 686 17.64 33.71 -25.83
C PRO A 686 18.95 34.35 -26.33
N SER A 687 19.95 34.50 -25.47
CA SER A 687 21.22 35.14 -25.85
C SER A 687 21.99 34.33 -26.89
N PHE A 688 21.83 33.01 -26.88
CA PHE A 688 22.37 32.12 -27.90
C PHE A 688 21.88 32.46 -29.32
N SER A 689 20.69 33.05 -29.48
CA SER A 689 20.19 33.52 -30.78
C SER A 689 21.05 34.63 -31.43
N ILE A 690 21.59 35.53 -30.61
CA ILE A 690 22.45 36.63 -31.05
C ILE A 690 23.75 36.05 -31.61
N MET A 691 24.27 35.04 -30.91
CA MET A 691 25.50 34.36 -31.26
C MET A 691 25.36 33.56 -32.56
N MET A 692 24.27 32.81 -32.70
CA MET A 692 23.97 32.06 -33.94
C MET A 692 23.75 32.98 -35.14
N SER A 693 22.92 34.01 -35.02
CA SER A 693 22.67 34.96 -36.11
C SER A 693 23.90 35.80 -36.47
N GLY A 694 24.70 36.21 -35.48
CA GLY A 694 25.97 36.91 -35.66
C GLY A 694 27.04 36.04 -36.33
N GLY A 695 27.14 34.77 -35.92
CA GLY A 695 28.02 33.77 -36.53
C GLY A 695 27.71 33.54 -38.00
N ILE A 696 26.44 33.35 -38.36
CA ILE A 696 26.01 33.17 -39.76
C ILE A 696 26.38 34.39 -40.62
N ARG A 697 26.13 35.62 -40.13
CA ARG A 697 26.50 36.84 -40.87
C ARG A 697 28.01 36.94 -41.12
N THR A 698 28.83 36.47 -40.18
CA THR A 698 30.29 36.59 -40.25
C THR A 698 30.86 35.85 -41.47
N PHE A 699 30.21 34.77 -41.91
CA PHE A 699 30.60 34.00 -43.11
C PHE A 699 30.47 34.77 -44.43
N TYR A 700 29.74 35.89 -44.44
CA TYR A 700 29.55 36.73 -45.62
C TYR A 700 30.54 37.92 -45.69
N TYR A 701 31.50 38.01 -44.75
CA TYR A 701 32.53 39.06 -44.73
C TYR A 701 33.88 38.62 -45.32
N PRO A 702 34.72 39.57 -45.77
CA PRO A 702 36.05 39.27 -46.33
C PRO A 702 36.98 38.55 -45.32
N PRO A 703 37.97 37.75 -45.79
CA PRO A 703 38.67 36.74 -44.99
C PRO A 703 39.36 37.25 -43.71
N HIS A 704 39.86 38.48 -43.71
CA HIS A 704 40.52 39.09 -42.55
C HIS A 704 39.52 39.45 -41.44
N GLN A 705 38.33 39.96 -41.81
CA GLN A 705 37.25 40.26 -40.86
C GLN A 705 36.59 38.98 -40.36
N LEU A 706 36.36 38.00 -41.25
CA LEU A 706 35.88 36.65 -40.92
C LEU A 706 36.67 36.03 -39.76
N ARG A 707 38.01 35.95 -39.87
CA ARG A 707 38.86 35.34 -38.83
C ARG A 707 38.81 36.07 -37.49
N LYS A 708 38.71 37.40 -37.49
CA LYS A 708 38.63 38.21 -36.27
C LYS A 708 37.30 38.00 -35.55
N ASP A 709 36.21 38.07 -36.30
CA ASP A 709 34.85 37.97 -35.75
C ASP A 709 34.51 36.52 -35.35
N SER A 710 34.95 35.50 -36.11
CA SER A 710 34.78 34.09 -35.70
C SER A 710 35.50 33.77 -34.39
N ARG A 711 36.70 34.33 -34.15
CA ARG A 711 37.42 34.19 -32.86
C ARG A 711 36.65 34.86 -31.72
N PHE A 712 36.10 36.05 -31.96
CA PHE A 712 35.27 36.75 -30.99
C PHE A 712 34.04 35.92 -30.58
N TRP A 713 33.29 35.40 -31.56
CA TRP A 713 32.12 34.57 -31.29
C TRP A 713 32.48 33.27 -30.57
N ALA A 714 33.55 32.58 -30.98
CA ALA A 714 33.99 31.35 -30.30
C ALA A 714 34.40 31.58 -28.83
N LEU A 715 35.10 32.68 -28.54
CA LEU A 715 35.45 33.05 -27.16
C LEU A 715 34.20 33.40 -26.32
N LEU A 716 33.20 34.03 -26.94
CA LEU A 716 31.92 34.32 -26.30
C LEU A 716 31.18 33.02 -25.92
N CYS A 717 31.23 31.97 -26.75
CA CYS A 717 30.65 30.65 -26.44
C CYS A 717 31.30 30.01 -25.22
N LEU A 718 32.63 30.06 -25.14
CA LEU A 718 33.38 29.55 -24.01
C LEU A 718 33.02 30.30 -22.73
N LEU A 719 32.89 31.63 -22.80
CA LEU A 719 32.43 32.45 -21.68
C LEU A 719 31.03 32.01 -21.21
N PHE A 720 30.09 31.85 -22.15
CA PHE A 720 28.73 31.37 -21.84
C PHE A 720 28.72 29.94 -21.26
N ALA A 721 29.60 29.04 -21.72
CA ALA A 721 29.75 27.71 -21.16
C ALA A 721 30.20 27.76 -19.69
N VAL A 722 31.18 28.60 -19.36
CA VAL A 722 31.66 28.81 -17.98
C VAL A 722 30.58 29.45 -17.10
N ILE A 723 29.86 30.45 -17.62
CA ILE A 723 28.74 31.07 -16.92
C ILE A 723 27.64 30.03 -16.65
N ALA A 724 27.30 29.18 -17.62
CA ALA A 724 26.32 28.11 -17.46
C ALA A 724 26.74 27.12 -16.38
N LEU A 725 28.01 26.67 -16.38
CA LEU A 725 28.53 25.74 -15.36
C LEU A 725 28.36 26.30 -13.94
N ILE A 726 28.72 27.57 -13.73
CA ILE A 726 28.66 28.21 -12.41
C ILE A 726 27.23 28.54 -11.99
N SER A 727 26.45 29.15 -12.89
CA SER A 727 25.08 29.60 -12.59
C SER A 727 24.14 28.42 -12.32
N ILE A 728 24.20 27.36 -13.13
CA ILE A 728 23.40 26.14 -12.93
C ILE A 728 23.79 25.46 -11.61
N GLN A 729 25.08 25.32 -11.31
CA GLN A 729 25.52 24.74 -10.05
C GLN A 729 24.98 25.53 -8.84
N LEU A 730 25.07 26.86 -8.90
CA LEU A 730 24.60 27.74 -7.84
C LEU A 730 23.07 27.67 -7.69
N GLU A 731 22.33 27.67 -8.79
CA GLU A 731 20.86 27.53 -8.82
C GLU A 731 20.40 26.25 -8.11
N TYR A 732 20.90 25.08 -8.54
CA TYR A 732 20.53 23.79 -7.96
C TYR A 732 20.90 23.68 -6.47
N PHE A 733 22.06 24.22 -6.08
CA PHE A 733 22.49 24.22 -4.69
C PHE A 733 21.58 25.12 -3.82
N LEU A 734 21.34 26.36 -4.23
CA LEU A 734 20.57 27.32 -3.43
C LEU A 734 19.09 26.95 -3.32
N PHE A 735 18.45 26.51 -4.42
CA PHE A 735 17.08 25.98 -4.37
C PHE A 735 17.01 24.66 -3.59
N GLY A 736 18.05 23.83 -3.66
CA GLY A 736 18.18 22.63 -2.83
C GLY A 736 18.23 22.93 -1.33
N VAL A 737 18.97 23.98 -0.93
CA VAL A 737 19.02 24.45 0.48
C VAL A 737 17.67 25.00 0.91
N ALA A 738 17.08 25.91 0.13
CA ALA A 738 15.80 26.55 0.48
C ALA A 738 14.66 25.51 0.56
N GLY A 739 14.50 24.67 -0.47
CA GLY A 739 13.51 23.61 -0.50
C GLY A 739 13.75 22.53 0.56
N GLY A 740 15.02 22.17 0.80
CA GLY A 740 15.41 21.18 1.81
C GLY A 740 15.13 21.62 3.25
N LYS A 741 15.38 22.89 3.60
CA LYS A 741 15.04 23.43 4.92
C LYS A 741 13.54 23.58 5.09
N LEU A 742 12.83 24.02 4.06
CA LEU A 742 11.37 24.12 4.09
C LEU A 742 10.72 22.76 4.36
N ILE A 743 11.09 21.71 3.61
CA ILE A 743 10.52 20.36 3.83
C ILE A 743 10.87 19.80 5.21
N GLN A 744 12.10 20.03 5.70
CA GLN A 744 12.49 19.65 7.06
C GLN A 744 11.59 20.34 8.10
N ARG A 745 11.35 21.65 7.96
CA ARG A 745 10.51 22.44 8.87
C ARG A 745 9.05 22.02 8.80
N VAL A 746 8.50 21.84 7.60
CA VAL A 746 7.12 21.39 7.39
C VAL A 746 6.90 20.01 8.02
N ARG A 747 7.82 19.06 7.80
CA ARG A 747 7.74 17.72 8.40
C ARG A 747 7.86 17.74 9.91
N SER A 748 8.78 18.53 10.46
CA SER A 748 8.92 18.69 11.91
C SER A 748 7.67 19.29 12.54
N LEU A 749 7.12 20.37 11.96
CA LEU A 749 5.90 21.01 12.45
C LEU A 749 4.66 20.12 12.30
N ALA A 750 4.54 19.41 11.17
CA ALA A 750 3.44 18.47 10.95
C ALA A 750 3.48 17.34 11.98
N PHE A 751 4.63 16.67 12.16
CA PHE A 751 4.77 15.61 13.15
C PHE A 751 4.55 16.12 14.58
N GLN A 752 5.09 17.30 14.90
CA GLN A 752 4.82 17.95 16.18
C GLN A 752 3.32 18.23 16.38
N SER A 753 2.61 18.74 15.38
CA SER A 753 1.16 18.98 15.49
C SER A 753 0.38 17.68 15.67
N ILE A 754 0.77 16.62 14.94
CA ILE A 754 0.10 15.31 14.97
C ILE A 754 0.20 14.67 16.35
N VAL A 755 1.40 14.60 16.92
CA VAL A 755 1.62 13.90 18.20
C VAL A 755 0.89 14.57 19.37
N HIS A 756 0.55 15.86 19.26
CA HIS A 756 -0.24 16.59 20.26
C HIS A 756 -1.76 16.59 19.98
N GLN A 757 -2.23 15.90 18.94
CA GLN A 757 -3.67 15.73 18.72
C GLN A 757 -4.28 14.81 19.79
N GLU A 758 -5.57 15.00 20.09
CA GLU A 758 -6.28 14.11 21.01
C GLU A 758 -6.45 12.69 20.44
N VAL A 759 -6.57 11.68 21.32
CA VAL A 759 -6.73 10.26 20.92
C VAL A 759 -7.92 10.06 19.99
N ALA A 760 -9.01 10.81 20.20
CA ALA A 760 -10.18 10.79 19.33
C ALA A 760 -9.89 11.11 17.86
N TRP A 761 -8.84 11.90 17.58
CA TRP A 761 -8.43 12.20 16.20
C TRP A 761 -7.78 10.99 15.51
N PHE A 762 -7.09 10.14 16.29
CA PHE A 762 -6.44 8.91 15.81
C PHE A 762 -7.39 7.72 15.69
N ASP A 763 -8.54 7.76 16.36
CA ASP A 763 -9.58 6.73 16.20
C ASP A 763 -10.29 6.82 14.82
N ASP A 764 -10.15 7.95 14.11
CA ASP A 764 -10.64 8.12 12.75
C ASP A 764 -9.78 7.28 11.79
N PRO A 765 -10.37 6.35 11.01
CA PRO A 765 -9.64 5.52 10.05
C PRO A 765 -8.80 6.32 9.03
N SER A 766 -9.22 7.54 8.70
CA SER A 766 -8.50 8.45 7.80
C SER A 766 -7.17 8.96 8.37
N ASN A 767 -6.97 8.82 9.69
CA ASN A 767 -5.79 9.23 10.45
C ASN A 767 -5.03 8.02 11.02
N SER A 768 -5.11 6.87 10.37
CA SER A 768 -4.28 5.71 10.69
C SER A 768 -2.77 6.01 10.57
N SER A 769 -1.94 5.25 11.30
CA SER A 769 -0.48 5.39 11.31
C SER A 769 0.13 5.38 9.89
N GLY A 770 -0.33 4.45 9.04
CA GLY A 770 0.10 4.36 7.64
C GLY A 770 -0.36 5.54 6.80
N ALA A 771 -1.62 5.99 6.93
CA ALA A 771 -2.14 7.13 6.19
C ALA A 771 -1.42 8.43 6.55
N ILE A 772 -1.18 8.67 7.84
CA ILE A 772 -0.43 9.84 8.30
C ILE A 772 1.03 9.76 7.87
N GLY A 773 1.68 8.61 8.03
CA GLY A 773 3.06 8.40 7.58
C GLY A 773 3.21 8.72 6.09
N ALA A 774 2.27 8.25 5.28
CA ALA A 774 2.21 8.57 3.86
C ALA A 774 1.99 10.07 3.59
N ARG A 775 1.07 10.75 4.29
CA ARG A 775 0.85 12.21 4.14
C ARG A 775 2.11 13.01 4.50
N ILE A 776 2.72 12.78 5.67
CA ILE A 776 3.95 13.49 6.09
C ILE A 776 5.10 13.26 5.09
N TYR A 777 5.16 12.08 4.48
CA TYR A 777 6.20 11.76 3.50
C TYR A 777 5.90 12.33 2.10
N ILE A 778 4.78 11.93 1.49
CA ILE A 778 4.41 12.24 0.09
C ILE A 778 4.01 13.70 -0.06
N ASP A 779 3.12 14.22 0.80
CA ASP A 779 2.61 15.59 0.64
C ASP A 779 3.70 16.62 0.88
N ALA A 780 4.57 16.38 1.87
CA ALA A 780 5.70 17.27 2.13
C ALA A 780 6.71 17.27 0.97
N LEU A 781 6.87 16.16 0.24
CA LEU A 781 7.70 16.09 -0.95
C LEU A 781 7.11 16.93 -2.09
N ASN A 782 5.79 16.89 -2.29
CA ASN A 782 5.10 17.71 -3.29
C ASN A 782 5.24 19.21 -2.95
N ILE A 783 5.18 19.58 -1.67
CA ILE A 783 5.43 20.96 -1.22
C ILE A 783 6.85 21.43 -1.57
N ARG A 784 7.88 20.58 -1.40
CA ARG A 784 9.26 20.91 -1.79
C ARG A 784 9.37 21.24 -3.28
N ARG A 785 8.68 20.48 -4.14
CA ARG A 785 8.72 20.70 -5.60
C ARG A 785 8.22 22.10 -5.97
N LEU A 786 7.21 22.63 -5.27
CA LEU A 786 6.65 23.95 -5.55
C LEU A 786 7.65 25.10 -5.32
N VAL A 787 8.38 25.07 -4.20
CA VAL A 787 9.29 26.17 -3.80
C VAL A 787 10.72 25.98 -4.29
N GLY A 788 11.19 24.73 -4.39
CA GLY A 788 12.53 24.42 -4.89
C GLY A 788 12.58 24.39 -6.41
N ASP A 789 11.99 23.35 -7.00
CA ASP A 789 12.22 23.01 -8.41
C ASP A 789 11.34 23.89 -9.34
N ASN A 790 10.07 24.09 -8.99
CA ASN A 790 9.13 24.79 -9.86
C ASN A 790 9.34 26.32 -9.87
N LEU A 791 9.73 26.91 -8.74
CA LEU A 791 9.99 28.35 -8.68
C LEU A 791 11.19 28.74 -9.55
N ALA A 792 12.23 27.91 -9.56
CA ALA A 792 13.38 28.08 -10.44
C ALA A 792 12.95 28.10 -11.92
N ILE A 793 12.24 27.06 -12.36
CA ILE A 793 11.77 26.96 -13.75
C ILE A 793 10.84 28.13 -14.10
N LEU A 794 9.95 28.55 -13.20
CA LEU A 794 9.05 29.68 -13.43
C LEU A 794 9.82 30.98 -13.68
N VAL A 795 10.80 31.30 -12.83
CA VAL A 795 11.67 32.48 -13.00
C VAL A 795 12.42 32.38 -14.32
N GLN A 796 13.06 31.23 -14.59
CA GLN A 796 13.76 30.97 -15.84
C GLN A 796 12.86 31.20 -17.06
N CYS A 797 11.61 30.74 -17.03
CA CYS A 797 10.66 30.89 -18.14
C CYS A 797 10.24 32.33 -18.37
N ILE A 798 9.95 33.09 -17.30
CA ILE A 798 9.60 34.51 -17.40
C ILE A 798 10.78 35.29 -18.02
N VAL A 799 12.00 35.02 -17.57
CA VAL A 799 13.21 35.67 -18.08
C VAL A 799 13.47 35.26 -19.54
N THR A 800 13.35 33.97 -19.85
CA THR A 800 13.52 33.45 -21.21
C THR A 800 12.53 34.10 -22.18
N LEU A 801 11.25 34.19 -21.81
CA LEU A 801 10.20 34.84 -22.60
C LEU A 801 10.48 36.33 -22.80
N THR A 802 10.75 37.06 -21.71
CA THR A 802 10.96 38.51 -21.75
C THR A 802 12.19 38.88 -22.57
N VAL A 803 13.33 38.23 -22.34
CA VAL A 803 14.57 38.47 -23.08
C VAL A 803 14.44 38.00 -24.53
N GLY A 804 13.83 36.84 -24.76
CA GLY A 804 13.55 36.28 -26.08
C GLY A 804 12.74 37.21 -26.97
N PHE A 805 11.57 37.65 -26.49
CA PHE A 805 10.76 38.61 -27.23
C PHE A 805 11.44 39.96 -27.36
N SER A 806 12.16 40.44 -26.34
CA SER A 806 12.91 41.71 -26.43
C SER A 806 13.95 41.67 -27.56
N ILE A 807 14.71 40.57 -27.69
CA ILE A 807 15.67 40.38 -28.79
C ILE A 807 14.95 40.33 -30.14
N ALA A 808 13.81 39.64 -30.22
CA ALA A 808 13.03 39.55 -31.45
C ALA A 808 12.48 40.92 -31.89
N PHE A 809 11.81 41.66 -30.99
CA PHE A 809 11.28 43.01 -31.25
C PHE A 809 12.38 44.03 -31.60
N ALA A 810 13.54 43.96 -30.94
CA ALA A 810 14.67 44.83 -31.24
C ALA A 810 15.32 44.53 -32.60
N SER A 811 15.09 43.35 -33.17
CA SER A 811 15.65 42.94 -34.46
C SER A 811 14.68 43.28 -35.61
N ASP A 812 13.45 42.76 -35.56
CA ASP A 812 12.40 43.10 -36.51
C ASP A 812 11.03 43.00 -35.84
N TRP A 813 10.47 44.14 -35.46
CA TRP A 813 9.18 44.22 -34.79
C TRP A 813 8.00 43.80 -35.68
N LYS A 814 8.10 43.94 -37.01
CA LYS A 814 7.04 43.58 -37.96
C LYS A 814 6.93 42.07 -38.09
N LEU A 815 8.07 41.40 -38.31
CA LEU A 815 8.13 39.94 -38.39
C LEU A 815 7.75 39.30 -37.04
N THR A 816 8.21 39.89 -35.93
CA THR A 816 7.91 39.40 -34.58
C THR A 816 6.41 39.43 -34.28
N LEU A 817 5.68 40.50 -34.64
CA LEU A 817 4.22 40.58 -34.46
C LEU A 817 3.48 39.47 -35.24
N ILE A 818 3.89 39.20 -36.47
CA ILE A 818 3.27 38.16 -37.32
C ILE A 818 3.44 36.79 -36.67
N VAL A 819 4.63 36.46 -36.17
CA VAL A 819 4.87 35.17 -35.52
C VAL A 819 4.14 35.09 -34.17
N ILE A 820 4.07 36.19 -33.41
CA ILE A 820 3.29 36.25 -32.16
C ILE A 820 1.81 35.94 -32.39
N CYS A 821 1.21 36.37 -33.51
CA CYS A 821 -0.18 36.04 -33.83
C CYS A 821 -0.44 34.53 -33.98
N VAL A 822 0.59 33.75 -34.33
CA VAL A 822 0.50 32.29 -34.49
C VAL A 822 0.66 31.55 -33.15
N ILE A 823 1.36 32.15 -32.18
CA ILE A 823 1.63 31.53 -30.86
C ILE A 823 0.34 31.14 -30.10
N PRO A 824 -0.71 31.97 -29.99
CA PRO A 824 -1.97 31.58 -29.36
C PRO A 824 -2.66 30.39 -30.04
N VAL A 825 -2.53 30.27 -31.37
CA VAL A 825 -3.09 29.15 -32.13
C VAL A 825 -2.34 27.86 -31.77
N MET A 826 -1.01 27.90 -31.71
CA MET A 826 -0.19 26.76 -31.24
C MET A 826 -0.49 26.41 -29.77
N GLY A 827 -0.62 27.41 -28.90
CA GLY A 827 -0.90 27.22 -27.48
C GLY A 827 -2.28 26.61 -27.22
N SER A 828 -3.33 27.11 -27.90
CA SER A 828 -4.70 26.59 -27.78
C SER A 828 -4.80 25.15 -28.28
N GLN A 829 -4.15 24.84 -29.39
CA GLN A 829 -4.05 23.49 -29.93
C GLN A 829 -3.42 22.51 -28.93
N ASN A 830 -2.26 22.84 -28.35
CA ASN A 830 -1.60 22.01 -27.34
C ASN A 830 -2.45 21.87 -26.05
N TYR A 831 -3.13 22.96 -25.63
CA TYR A 831 -4.03 22.93 -24.49
C TYR A 831 -5.23 21.98 -24.70
N ILE A 832 -5.86 22.05 -25.88
CA ILE A 832 -6.97 21.17 -26.26
C ILE A 832 -6.50 19.71 -26.25
N GLN A 833 -5.34 19.41 -26.84
CA GLN A 833 -4.76 18.07 -26.85
C GLN A 833 -4.56 17.51 -25.44
N VAL A 834 -3.94 18.28 -24.54
CA VAL A 834 -3.69 17.86 -23.14
C VAL A 834 -4.99 17.63 -22.38
N ARG A 835 -6.01 18.46 -22.59
CA ARG A 835 -7.33 18.31 -21.95
C ARG A 835 -8.04 17.03 -22.37
N PHE A 836 -8.07 16.73 -23.67
CA PHE A 836 -8.67 15.50 -24.17
C PHE A 836 -7.95 14.26 -23.64
N LEU A 837 -6.61 14.24 -23.69
CA LEU A 837 -5.83 13.10 -23.23
C LEU A 837 -6.05 12.81 -21.73
N LYS A 838 -6.14 13.86 -20.91
CA LYS A 838 -6.45 13.73 -19.47
C LYS A 838 -7.84 13.13 -19.21
N GLY A 839 -8.88 13.67 -19.84
CA GLY A 839 -10.26 13.18 -19.64
C GLY A 839 -10.41 11.70 -20.00
N PHE A 840 -9.89 11.30 -21.16
CA PHE A 840 -9.93 9.88 -21.57
C PHE A 840 -9.11 8.96 -20.66
N SER A 841 -8.01 9.46 -20.08
CA SER A 841 -7.20 8.68 -19.13
C SER A 841 -7.88 8.46 -17.79
N GLU A 842 -8.68 9.42 -17.31
CA GLU A 842 -9.46 9.28 -16.07
C GLU A 842 -10.58 8.24 -16.25
N ASP A 843 -11.33 8.31 -17.36
CA ASP A 843 -12.37 7.33 -17.69
C ASP A 843 -11.80 5.91 -17.79
N ALA A 844 -10.66 5.75 -18.47
CA ALA A 844 -10.00 4.45 -18.63
C ALA A 844 -9.56 3.87 -17.28
N LYS A 845 -9.12 4.72 -16.35
CA LYS A 845 -8.68 4.31 -15.01
C LYS A 845 -9.85 3.81 -14.15
N VAL A 846 -11.01 4.48 -14.18
CA VAL A 846 -12.21 4.02 -13.44
C VAL A 846 -12.68 2.66 -13.97
N MET A 847 -12.78 2.49 -15.29
CA MET A 847 -13.13 1.21 -15.90
C MET A 847 -12.14 0.09 -15.55
N TYR A 848 -10.86 0.45 -15.36
CA TYR A 848 -9.83 -0.49 -14.97
C TYR A 848 -9.93 -0.90 -13.50
N GLU A 849 -10.24 0.03 -12.61
CA GLU A 849 -10.46 -0.24 -11.17
C GLU A 849 -11.59 -1.27 -10.99
N ASP A 850 -12.70 -1.12 -11.72
CA ASP A 850 -13.83 -2.07 -11.71
C ASP A 850 -13.45 -3.48 -12.19
N ALA A 851 -12.53 -3.57 -13.17
CA ALA A 851 -12.01 -4.85 -13.67
C ALA A 851 -11.03 -5.48 -12.66
N SER A 852 -10.14 -4.67 -12.08
CA SER A 852 -9.16 -5.13 -11.10
C SER A 852 -9.81 -5.65 -9.82
N GLN A 853 -10.94 -5.06 -9.40
CA GLN A 853 -11.68 -5.49 -8.22
C GLN A 853 -12.14 -6.95 -8.31
N VAL A 854 -12.61 -7.39 -9.50
CA VAL A 854 -13.03 -8.78 -9.74
C VAL A 854 -11.88 -9.76 -9.47
N VAL A 855 -10.67 -9.38 -9.87
CA VAL A 855 -9.48 -10.23 -9.68
C VAL A 855 -9.03 -10.25 -8.23
N THR A 856 -8.96 -9.09 -7.58
CA THR A 856 -8.60 -9.02 -6.15
C THR A 856 -9.49 -9.92 -5.31
N GLU A 857 -10.79 -9.93 -5.62
CA GLU A 857 -11.77 -10.77 -4.94
C GLU A 857 -11.60 -12.26 -5.26
N ALA A 858 -11.45 -12.61 -6.54
CA ALA A 858 -11.27 -13.99 -6.96
C ALA A 858 -10.01 -14.63 -6.37
N ILE A 859 -8.89 -13.90 -6.37
CA ILE A 859 -7.63 -14.35 -5.79
C ILE A 859 -7.72 -14.37 -4.26
N GLY A 860 -8.34 -13.36 -3.65
CA GLY A 860 -8.64 -13.33 -2.21
C GLY A 860 -9.42 -14.55 -1.73
N SER A 861 -10.23 -15.14 -2.62
CA SER A 861 -11.13 -16.26 -2.34
C SER A 861 -10.76 -17.50 -3.15
N ILE A 862 -9.48 -17.68 -3.51
CA ILE A 862 -9.06 -18.67 -4.48
C ILE A 862 -9.50 -20.10 -4.14
N ARG A 863 -9.49 -20.48 -2.85
CA ARG A 863 -9.97 -21.80 -2.40
C ARG A 863 -11.46 -22.01 -2.69
N THR A 864 -12.27 -20.95 -2.59
CA THR A 864 -13.69 -20.99 -2.93
C THR A 864 -13.90 -21.04 -4.45
N VAL A 865 -13.13 -20.26 -5.22
CA VAL A 865 -13.20 -20.32 -6.69
C VAL A 865 -12.81 -21.72 -7.18
N ALA A 866 -11.74 -22.29 -6.61
CA ALA A 866 -11.22 -23.60 -6.96
C ALA A 866 -12.14 -24.77 -6.56
N SER A 867 -12.79 -24.71 -5.38
CA SER A 867 -13.73 -25.76 -4.96
C SER A 867 -15.00 -25.80 -5.83
N PHE A 868 -15.44 -24.64 -6.34
CA PHE A 868 -16.60 -24.56 -7.24
C PHE A 868 -16.26 -24.66 -8.73
N CYS A 869 -14.96 -24.77 -9.10
CA CYS A 869 -14.49 -24.80 -10.50
C CYS A 869 -14.97 -23.57 -11.31
N ALA A 870 -14.98 -22.39 -10.66
CA ALA A 870 -15.53 -21.16 -11.23
C ALA A 870 -14.49 -20.27 -11.94
N GLU A 871 -13.27 -20.78 -12.18
CA GLU A 871 -12.16 -20.03 -12.78
C GLU A 871 -12.56 -19.44 -14.14
N LYS A 872 -13.24 -20.22 -14.99
CA LYS A 872 -13.70 -19.79 -16.32
C LYS A 872 -14.70 -18.64 -16.26
N ARG A 873 -15.61 -18.65 -15.28
CA ARG A 873 -16.57 -17.58 -15.05
C ARG A 873 -15.87 -16.27 -14.67
N VAL A 874 -14.89 -16.35 -13.77
CA VAL A 874 -14.08 -15.19 -13.35
C VAL A 874 -13.33 -14.60 -14.56
N ILE A 875 -12.68 -15.45 -15.37
CA ILE A 875 -11.95 -15.02 -16.57
C ILE A 875 -12.89 -14.35 -17.58
N THR A 876 -14.09 -14.89 -17.78
CA THR A 876 -15.08 -14.34 -18.71
C THR A 876 -15.58 -12.97 -18.24
N SER A 877 -15.93 -12.85 -16.95
CA SER A 877 -16.36 -11.59 -16.33
C SER A 877 -15.27 -10.51 -16.43
N TYR A 878 -14.02 -10.88 -16.14
CA TYR A 878 -12.89 -9.98 -16.26
C TYR A 878 -12.66 -9.53 -17.71
N THR A 879 -12.67 -10.47 -18.66
CA THR A 879 -12.45 -10.19 -20.09
C THR A 879 -13.53 -9.24 -20.64
N GLN A 880 -14.79 -9.43 -20.24
CA GLN A 880 -15.89 -8.55 -20.62
C GLN A 880 -15.70 -7.11 -20.08
N LYS A 881 -15.27 -6.96 -18.81
CA LYS A 881 -14.96 -5.63 -18.24
C LYS A 881 -13.75 -4.98 -18.92
N CYS A 882 -12.72 -5.76 -19.26
CA CYS A 882 -11.55 -5.25 -19.97
C CYS A 882 -11.83 -4.81 -21.41
N GLU A 883 -12.83 -5.38 -22.09
CA GLU A 883 -13.18 -4.98 -23.46
C GLU A 883 -13.62 -3.52 -23.54
N ALA A 884 -14.40 -3.05 -22.54
CA ALA A 884 -14.81 -1.65 -22.44
C ALA A 884 -13.60 -0.71 -22.27
N SER A 885 -12.68 -1.07 -21.38
CA SER A 885 -11.42 -0.33 -21.15
C SER A 885 -10.56 -0.28 -22.41
N MET A 886 -10.42 -1.40 -23.14
CA MET A 886 -9.67 -1.48 -24.39
C MET A 886 -10.26 -0.57 -25.47
N LYS A 887 -11.59 -0.55 -25.67
CA LYS A 887 -12.25 0.33 -26.64
C LYS A 887 -11.99 1.81 -26.33
N GLN A 888 -12.02 2.18 -25.04
CA GLN A 888 -11.69 3.53 -24.60
C GLN A 888 -10.21 3.88 -24.82
N GLY A 889 -9.30 2.95 -24.52
CA GLY A 889 -7.86 3.10 -24.77
C GLY A 889 -7.53 3.30 -26.25
N ILE A 890 -8.17 2.54 -27.15
CA ILE A 890 -8.03 2.71 -28.61
C ILE A 890 -8.48 4.12 -29.05
N ARG A 891 -9.65 4.57 -28.57
CA ARG A 891 -10.16 5.92 -28.86
C ARG A 891 -9.20 7.00 -28.38
N SER A 892 -8.66 6.84 -27.17
CA SER A 892 -7.65 7.75 -26.59
C SER A 892 -6.38 7.79 -27.45
N GLY A 893 -5.87 6.64 -27.89
CA GLY A 893 -4.69 6.54 -28.76
C GLY A 893 -4.88 7.18 -30.15
N MET A 894 -6.07 7.07 -30.75
CA MET A 894 -6.40 7.74 -32.01
C MET A 894 -6.46 9.27 -31.85
N VAL A 895 -7.18 9.76 -30.85
CA VAL A 895 -7.30 11.20 -30.58
C VAL A 895 -5.94 11.79 -30.19
N GLY A 896 -5.17 11.09 -29.36
CA GLY A 896 -3.84 11.50 -28.93
C GLY A 896 -2.85 11.62 -30.10
N GLY A 897 -2.81 10.62 -30.99
CA GLY A 897 -1.90 10.65 -32.14
C GLY A 897 -2.31 11.62 -33.25
N LEU A 898 -3.61 11.84 -33.49
CA LEU A 898 -4.09 12.93 -34.35
C LEU A 898 -3.72 14.30 -33.78
N GLY A 899 -3.91 14.49 -32.47
CA GLY A 899 -3.50 15.70 -31.77
C GLY A 899 -2.01 15.97 -31.93
N PHE A 900 -1.17 14.95 -31.72
CA PHE A 900 0.29 15.07 -31.85
C PHE A 900 0.73 15.39 -33.28
N SER A 901 0.12 14.75 -34.27
CA SER A 901 0.42 14.99 -35.69
C SER A 901 0.04 16.42 -36.10
N PHE A 902 -1.09 16.92 -35.61
CA PHE A 902 -1.53 18.29 -35.84
C PHE A 902 -0.60 19.32 -35.18
N SER A 903 -0.08 19.02 -33.97
CA SER A 903 0.95 19.85 -33.32
C SER A 903 2.19 20.02 -34.17
N ASN A 904 2.74 18.91 -34.67
CA ASN A 904 3.97 18.92 -35.48
C ASN A 904 3.75 19.64 -36.81
N LEU A 905 2.59 19.44 -37.46
CA LEU A 905 2.23 20.17 -38.67
C LEU A 905 2.16 21.68 -38.44
N MET A 906 1.49 22.12 -37.37
CA MET A 906 1.37 23.55 -37.04
C MET A 906 2.73 24.20 -36.76
N MET A 907 3.65 23.45 -36.13
CA MET A 907 5.03 23.89 -35.91
C MET A 907 5.77 24.14 -37.23
N TYR A 908 5.73 23.19 -38.19
CA TYR A 908 6.38 23.36 -39.49
C TYR A 908 5.75 24.48 -40.33
N LEU A 909 4.43 24.64 -40.29
CA LEU A 909 3.74 25.75 -40.97
C LEU A 909 4.18 27.11 -40.43
N THR A 910 4.39 27.21 -39.12
CA THR A 910 4.92 28.43 -38.48
C THR A 910 6.33 28.74 -38.98
N TYR A 911 7.20 27.74 -39.13
CA TYR A 911 8.54 27.93 -39.70
C TYR A 911 8.48 28.41 -41.16
N ALA A 912 7.65 27.78 -41.98
CA ALA A 912 7.47 28.16 -43.38
C ALA A 912 6.96 29.61 -43.51
N LEU A 913 5.98 30.00 -42.69
CA LEU A 913 5.46 31.37 -42.66
C LEU A 913 6.54 32.38 -42.26
N CYS A 914 7.35 32.08 -41.24
CA CYS A 914 8.42 32.95 -40.76
C CYS A 914 9.45 33.24 -41.87
N PHE A 915 9.91 32.21 -42.60
CA PHE A 915 10.85 32.40 -43.70
C PHE A 915 10.22 33.04 -44.93
N TYR A 916 8.97 32.71 -45.29
CA TYR A 916 8.29 33.31 -46.43
C TYR A 916 8.10 34.83 -46.26
N VAL A 917 7.59 35.26 -45.12
CA VAL A 917 7.41 36.68 -44.81
C VAL A 917 8.77 37.38 -44.67
N GLY A 918 9.73 36.72 -44.02
CA GLY A 918 11.11 37.22 -43.92
C GLY A 918 11.74 37.46 -45.29
N ALA A 919 11.64 36.50 -46.21
CA ALA A 919 12.15 36.62 -47.58
C ALA A 919 11.59 37.84 -48.30
N ARG A 920 10.28 38.07 -48.19
CA ARG A 920 9.63 39.24 -48.76
C ARG A 920 10.13 40.55 -48.14
N PHE A 921 10.38 40.61 -46.84
CA PHE A 921 10.94 41.80 -46.20
C PHE A 921 12.39 42.09 -46.58
N VAL A 922 13.21 41.07 -46.85
CA VAL A 922 14.55 41.27 -47.43
C VAL A 922 14.44 41.79 -48.86
N HIS A 923 13.59 41.19 -49.69
CA HIS A 923 13.40 41.58 -51.08
C HIS A 923 12.92 43.03 -51.21
N GLU A 924 12.00 43.46 -50.33
CA GLU A 924 11.50 44.84 -50.25
C GLU A 924 12.48 45.82 -49.55
N GLY A 925 13.66 45.35 -49.11
CA GLY A 925 14.68 46.17 -48.45
C GLY A 925 14.30 46.67 -47.05
N LYS A 926 13.25 46.11 -46.44
CA LYS A 926 12.68 46.55 -45.15
C LYS A 926 13.41 45.95 -43.94
N SER A 927 14.08 44.81 -44.13
CA SER A 927 14.76 44.06 -43.08
C SER A 927 16.03 43.39 -43.62
N THR A 928 17.01 43.11 -42.76
CA THR A 928 18.21 42.37 -43.18
C THR A 928 18.09 40.89 -42.89
N PHE A 929 18.82 40.07 -43.66
CA PHE A 929 18.93 38.63 -43.42
C PHE A 929 19.34 38.29 -41.97
N LYS A 930 20.27 39.06 -41.39
CA LYS A 930 20.66 38.89 -39.97
C LYS A 930 19.47 39.03 -39.03
N ASP A 931 18.64 40.03 -39.25
CA ASP A 931 17.54 40.37 -38.34
C ASP A 931 16.46 39.27 -38.37
N ILE A 932 16.20 38.69 -39.54
CA ILE A 932 15.26 37.56 -39.69
C ILE A 932 15.75 36.31 -38.96
N PHE A 933 17.02 35.93 -39.13
CA PHE A 933 17.58 34.76 -38.43
C PHE A 933 17.67 35.00 -36.92
N ARG A 934 17.89 36.24 -36.50
CA ARG A 934 17.88 36.62 -35.09
C ARG A 934 16.48 36.48 -34.49
N VAL A 935 15.43 36.93 -35.17
CA VAL A 935 14.03 36.71 -34.76
C VAL A 935 13.71 35.21 -34.72
N TYR A 936 14.05 34.46 -35.76
CA TYR A 936 13.81 33.00 -35.83
C TYR A 936 14.45 32.25 -34.66
N PHE A 937 15.76 32.42 -34.44
CA PHE A 937 16.44 31.74 -33.34
C PHE A 937 15.99 32.23 -31.97
N ALA A 938 15.70 33.53 -31.80
CA ALA A 938 15.19 34.06 -30.55
C ALA A 938 13.87 33.40 -30.17
N LEU A 939 12.93 33.28 -31.12
CA LEU A 939 11.64 32.65 -30.87
C LEU A 939 11.73 31.14 -30.65
N ILE A 940 12.59 30.42 -31.39
CA ILE A 940 12.80 28.98 -31.18
C ILE A 940 13.43 28.67 -29.84
N PHE A 941 14.55 29.32 -29.47
CA PHE A 941 15.19 29.05 -28.19
C PHE A 941 14.32 29.50 -27.01
N THR A 942 13.47 30.50 -27.20
CA THR A 942 12.44 30.88 -26.23
C THR A 942 11.38 29.80 -26.08
N ALA A 943 10.83 29.30 -27.20
CA ALA A 943 9.87 28.20 -27.19
C ALA A 943 10.46 26.93 -26.57
N PHE A 944 11.74 26.64 -26.82
CA PHE A 944 12.46 25.53 -26.21
C PHE A 944 12.61 25.68 -24.70
N GLY A 945 13.00 26.86 -24.22
CA GLY A 945 13.08 27.14 -22.78
C GLY A 945 11.73 27.02 -22.07
N VAL A 946 10.64 27.44 -22.73
CA VAL A 946 9.25 27.36 -22.20
C VAL A 946 8.65 25.95 -22.32
N SER A 947 9.08 25.14 -23.28
CA SER A 947 8.56 23.77 -23.46
C SER A 947 8.78 22.88 -22.21
N GLN A 948 9.83 23.17 -21.44
CA GLN A 948 10.17 22.49 -20.19
C GLN A 948 9.13 22.73 -19.07
N THR A 949 8.29 23.76 -19.17
CA THR A 949 7.26 24.11 -18.17
C THR A 949 6.04 23.18 -18.21
N SER A 950 5.79 22.47 -19.31
CA SER A 950 4.58 21.63 -19.48
C SER A 950 4.42 20.56 -18.39
N ALA A 951 5.54 20.02 -17.88
CA ALA A 951 5.55 19.06 -16.77
C ALA A 951 5.15 19.66 -15.40
N MET A 952 5.25 20.98 -15.22
CA MET A 952 4.98 21.64 -13.94
C MET A 952 3.49 21.82 -13.63
N ALA A 953 2.64 21.86 -14.65
CA ALA A 953 1.22 22.15 -14.49
C ALA A 953 0.52 21.09 -13.61
N THR A 954 0.89 19.81 -13.79
CA THR A 954 0.39 18.69 -12.98
C THR A 954 0.99 18.63 -11.59
N ASP A 955 2.24 19.04 -11.43
CA ASP A 955 2.90 19.07 -10.13
C ASP A 955 2.38 20.22 -9.25
N SER A 956 1.97 21.33 -9.87
CA SER A 956 1.44 22.50 -9.16
C SER A 956 0.08 22.24 -8.52
N THR A 957 -0.83 21.51 -9.18
CA THR A 957 -2.13 21.16 -8.60
C THR A 957 -1.96 20.21 -7.41
N LYS A 958 -1.16 19.14 -7.59
CA LYS A 958 -0.82 18.20 -6.52
C LYS A 958 -0.15 18.87 -5.34
N ALA A 959 0.79 19.79 -5.58
CA ALA A 959 1.45 20.53 -4.51
C ALA A 959 0.47 21.44 -3.75
N GLN A 960 -0.53 22.03 -4.40
CA GLN A 960 -1.57 22.83 -3.74
C GLN A 960 -2.46 21.96 -2.83
N GLU A 961 -2.91 20.80 -3.31
CA GLU A 961 -3.69 19.83 -2.53
C GLU A 961 -2.90 19.31 -1.33
N SER A 962 -1.65 18.88 -1.55
CA SER A 962 -0.72 18.48 -0.48
C SER A 962 -0.47 19.60 0.53
N THR A 963 -0.40 20.86 0.08
CA THR A 963 -0.26 22.02 0.97
C THR A 963 -1.52 22.22 1.82
N LEU A 964 -2.72 22.11 1.24
CA LEU A 964 -3.98 22.20 1.99
C LEU A 964 -4.07 21.10 3.05
N SER A 965 -3.75 19.86 2.69
CA SER A 965 -3.79 18.72 3.60
C SER A 965 -2.83 18.89 4.79
N ILE A 966 -1.57 19.22 4.52
CA ILE A 966 -0.57 19.44 5.58
C ILE A 966 -0.89 20.66 6.44
N LEU A 967 -1.32 21.79 5.84
CA LEU A 967 -1.67 22.97 6.60
C LEU A 967 -2.92 22.74 7.45
N ALA A 968 -3.89 21.95 6.99
CA ALA A 968 -5.04 21.57 7.80
C ALA A 968 -4.61 20.83 9.07
N ILE A 969 -3.60 19.96 8.99
CA ILE A 969 -3.03 19.25 10.16
C ILE A 969 -2.23 20.21 11.07
N ILE A 970 -1.41 21.09 10.49
CA ILE A 970 -0.59 22.04 11.27
C ILE A 970 -1.48 23.09 11.99
N ASP A 971 -2.59 23.49 11.36
CA ASP A 971 -3.47 24.54 11.85
C ASP A 971 -4.59 24.03 12.77
N ARG A 972 -4.84 22.71 12.77
CA ARG A 972 -5.81 22.09 13.67
C ARG A 972 -5.34 22.24 15.11
N LYS A 973 -6.11 23.00 15.89
CA LYS A 973 -5.93 23.07 17.35
C LYS A 973 -6.62 21.85 17.97
N PRO A 974 -5.91 21.05 18.78
CA PRO A 974 -6.51 19.91 19.46
C PRO A 974 -7.52 20.37 20.50
N LYS A 975 -8.58 19.58 20.71
CA LYS A 975 -9.56 19.84 21.78
C LYS A 975 -8.94 19.64 23.16
N ILE A 976 -8.08 18.63 23.27
CA ILE A 976 -7.31 18.30 24.46
C ILE A 976 -5.84 18.46 24.11
N ASN A 977 -5.23 19.57 24.52
CA ASN A 977 -3.86 19.91 24.13
C ASN A 977 -2.83 19.42 25.16
N SER A 978 -2.05 18.38 24.83
CA SER A 978 -0.96 17.90 25.70
C SER A 978 0.28 18.80 25.69
N ALA A 979 0.42 19.69 24.72
CA ALA A 979 1.52 20.66 24.66
C ALA A 979 1.32 21.85 25.61
N SER A 980 0.10 22.07 26.12
CA SER A 980 -0.20 23.24 26.95
C SER A 980 0.39 23.08 28.35
N ASP A 981 1.06 24.12 28.82
CA ASP A 981 1.49 24.23 30.21
C ASP A 981 0.39 24.81 31.12
N GLU A 982 -0.79 25.09 30.56
CA GLU A 982 -1.95 25.61 31.30
C GLU A 982 -2.60 24.53 32.18
N GLY A 983 -3.15 24.96 33.32
CA GLY A 983 -3.86 24.11 34.28
C GLY A 983 -3.24 24.16 35.67
N ILE A 984 -4.03 23.74 36.66
CA ILE A 984 -3.59 23.63 38.06
C ILE A 984 -2.80 22.33 38.27
N MET A 985 -1.76 22.40 39.12
CA MET A 985 -1.06 21.24 39.67
C MET A 985 -1.40 21.16 41.16
N LEU A 986 -1.74 19.97 41.66
CA LEU A 986 -1.97 19.80 43.09
C LEU A 986 -0.62 19.57 43.79
N GLU A 987 -0.38 20.26 44.90
CA GLU A 987 0.85 20.06 45.70
C GLU A 987 0.90 18.68 46.35
N LYS A 988 -0.27 18.12 46.68
CA LYS A 988 -0.42 16.80 47.27
C LYS A 988 -1.54 16.05 46.57
N VAL A 989 -1.28 14.79 46.23
CA VAL A 989 -2.24 13.87 45.61
C VAL A 989 -2.49 12.73 46.59
N ASP A 990 -3.70 12.68 47.15
CA ASP A 990 -4.13 11.58 47.99
C ASP A 990 -4.71 10.45 47.12
N GLY A 991 -5.31 10.79 45.97
CA GLY A 991 -5.75 9.84 44.95
C GLY A 991 -7.22 9.48 45.00
N ASN A 992 -8.09 10.36 45.51
CA ASN A 992 -9.54 10.17 45.55
C ASN A 992 -10.17 10.62 44.22
N ILE A 993 -10.95 9.77 43.56
CA ILE A 993 -11.54 10.04 42.25
C ILE A 993 -13.06 9.94 42.32
N ASP A 994 -13.78 10.95 41.82
CA ASP A 994 -15.23 10.97 41.76
C ASP A 994 -15.74 11.18 40.32
N PHE A 995 -16.63 10.31 39.88
CA PHE A 995 -17.48 10.48 38.69
C PHE A 995 -18.86 10.93 39.13
N ARG A 996 -19.37 12.02 38.55
CA ARG A 996 -20.71 12.58 38.87
C ARG A 996 -21.52 12.78 37.59
N HIS A 997 -22.59 12.00 37.43
CA HIS A 997 -23.57 12.12 36.34
C HIS A 997 -22.93 12.16 34.93
N VAL A 998 -21.93 11.31 34.71
CA VAL A 998 -21.12 11.33 33.49
C VAL A 998 -21.87 10.68 32.33
N ASN A 999 -22.04 11.43 31.24
CA ASN A 999 -22.51 10.92 29.96
C ASN A 999 -21.36 10.96 28.95
N PHE A 1000 -21.22 9.90 28.16
CA PHE A 1000 -20.17 9.82 27.16
C PHE A 1000 -20.54 8.98 25.94
N LYS A 1001 -20.16 9.50 24.78
CA LYS A 1001 -20.17 8.85 23.46
C LYS A 1001 -18.80 8.96 22.80
N TYR A 1002 -18.38 7.90 22.11
CA TYR A 1002 -17.17 7.99 21.29
C TYR A 1002 -17.41 8.86 20.06
N PRO A 1003 -16.53 9.82 19.73
CA PRO A 1003 -16.68 10.67 18.55
C PRO A 1003 -16.74 9.90 17.22
N SER A 1004 -16.09 8.74 17.13
CA SER A 1004 -16.13 7.86 15.96
C SER A 1004 -17.46 7.12 15.79
N ARG A 1005 -18.31 7.08 16.84
CA ARG A 1005 -19.64 6.43 16.85
C ARG A 1005 -20.65 7.30 17.63
N PRO A 1006 -21.03 8.47 17.09
CA PRO A 1006 -21.86 9.45 17.81
C PRO A 1006 -23.29 8.97 18.09
N ASP A 1007 -23.73 7.91 17.41
CA ASP A 1007 -25.08 7.34 17.56
C ASP A 1007 -25.20 6.40 18.77
N VAL A 1008 -24.08 5.95 19.35
CA VAL A 1008 -24.07 4.96 20.44
C VAL A 1008 -23.68 5.62 21.76
N GLN A 1009 -24.60 5.61 22.72
CA GLN A 1009 -24.32 6.02 24.10
C GLN A 1009 -23.58 4.90 24.84
N VAL A 1010 -22.38 5.19 25.35
CA VAL A 1010 -21.58 4.19 26.09
C VAL A 1010 -21.76 4.33 27.60
N LEU A 1011 -21.63 5.54 28.13
CA LEU A 1011 -21.91 5.83 29.54
C LEU A 1011 -23.15 6.70 29.64
N SER A 1012 -24.09 6.34 30.50
CA SER A 1012 -25.34 7.08 30.70
C SER A 1012 -25.53 7.39 32.19
N ASP A 1013 -25.47 8.65 32.58
CA ASP A 1013 -25.61 9.10 33.97
C ASP A 1013 -24.70 8.35 34.97
N PHE A 1014 -23.46 8.10 34.57
CA PHE A 1014 -22.52 7.27 35.32
C PHE A 1014 -21.99 8.01 36.57
N THR A 1015 -22.13 7.38 37.74
CA THR A 1015 -21.68 7.92 39.03
C THR A 1015 -20.93 6.86 39.82
N LEU A 1016 -19.69 7.17 40.22
CA LEU A 1016 -18.82 6.26 40.98
C LEU A 1016 -17.76 7.05 41.76
N GLY A 1017 -17.69 6.83 43.08
CA GLY A 1017 -16.59 7.30 43.92
C GLY A 1017 -15.56 6.19 44.18
N ILE A 1018 -14.29 6.49 43.90
CA ILE A 1018 -13.10 5.65 44.05
C ILE A 1018 -12.21 6.26 45.15
N PRO A 1019 -12.20 5.66 46.36
CA PRO A 1019 -11.46 6.19 47.49
C PRO A 1019 -9.94 6.06 47.32
N ALA A 1020 -9.20 7.01 47.91
CA ALA A 1020 -7.75 7.02 47.93
C ALA A 1020 -7.15 5.73 48.53
N ARG A 1021 -6.06 5.22 47.92
CA ARG A 1021 -5.30 4.03 48.36
C ARG A 1021 -6.12 2.74 48.48
N LYS A 1022 -7.21 2.65 47.71
CA LYS A 1022 -8.09 1.49 47.66
C LYS A 1022 -8.13 0.92 46.25
N THR A 1023 -8.42 -0.38 46.17
CA THR A 1023 -8.57 -1.10 44.90
C THR A 1023 -10.04 -1.16 44.52
N VAL A 1024 -10.39 -0.59 43.36
CA VAL A 1024 -11.73 -0.65 42.78
C VAL A 1024 -11.72 -1.50 41.52
N ALA A 1025 -12.45 -2.61 41.53
CA ALA A 1025 -12.63 -3.48 40.38
C ALA A 1025 -13.88 -3.09 39.57
N LEU A 1026 -13.75 -3.00 38.26
CA LEU A 1026 -14.83 -2.70 37.31
C LEU A 1026 -15.21 -3.98 36.55
N VAL A 1027 -16.45 -4.42 36.68
CA VAL A 1027 -16.94 -5.71 36.14
C VAL A 1027 -18.22 -5.48 35.33
N GLY A 1028 -18.46 -6.24 34.28
CA GLY A 1028 -19.66 -6.11 33.45
C GLY A 1028 -19.49 -6.76 32.08
N GLU A 1029 -20.57 -6.85 31.31
CA GLU A 1029 -20.57 -7.43 29.96
C GLU A 1029 -19.63 -6.69 29.00
N SER A 1030 -19.22 -7.34 27.90
CA SER A 1030 -18.43 -6.67 26.87
C SER A 1030 -19.21 -5.47 26.29
N GLY A 1031 -18.53 -4.35 26.07
CA GLY A 1031 -19.18 -3.11 25.62
C GLY A 1031 -19.91 -2.31 26.70
N SER A 1032 -19.93 -2.74 27.97
CA SER A 1032 -20.62 -2.00 29.05
C SER A 1032 -19.98 -0.66 29.46
N GLY A 1033 -18.80 -0.33 28.94
CA GLY A 1033 -18.09 0.93 29.20
C GLY A 1033 -16.92 0.87 30.21
N LYS A 1034 -16.45 -0.33 30.58
CA LYS A 1034 -15.34 -0.53 31.56
C LYS A 1034 -14.05 0.20 31.17
N SER A 1035 -13.48 -0.10 30.00
CA SER A 1035 -12.23 0.54 29.52
C SER A 1035 -12.42 2.01 29.17
N THR A 1036 -13.65 2.45 28.92
CA THR A 1036 -13.98 3.87 28.72
C THR A 1036 -13.71 4.70 29.98
N ILE A 1037 -13.87 4.13 31.17
CA ILE A 1037 -13.55 4.80 32.44
C ILE A 1037 -12.06 5.12 32.52
N ILE A 1038 -11.19 4.16 32.20
CA ILE A 1038 -9.74 4.36 32.15
C ILE A 1038 -9.39 5.44 31.12
N ALA A 1039 -10.00 5.39 29.93
CA ALA A 1039 -9.76 6.37 28.89
C ALA A 1039 -10.18 7.81 29.28
N LEU A 1040 -11.25 7.96 30.07
CA LEU A 1040 -11.68 9.25 30.62
C LEU A 1040 -10.77 9.75 31.75
N LEU A 1041 -10.19 8.86 32.56
CA LEU A 1041 -9.23 9.23 33.61
C LEU A 1041 -7.89 9.71 33.05
N GLU A 1042 -7.36 9.00 32.04
CA GLU A 1042 -6.19 9.42 31.26
C GLU A 1042 -6.46 10.67 30.39
N ARG A 1043 -7.73 11.12 30.40
CA ARG A 1043 -8.24 12.26 29.64
C ARG A 1043 -7.86 12.14 28.16
N PHE A 1044 -8.04 10.94 27.61
CA PHE A 1044 -8.01 10.70 26.16
C PHE A 1044 -9.24 11.31 25.48
N TYR A 1045 -10.34 11.36 26.23
CA TYR A 1045 -11.59 11.98 25.87
C TYR A 1045 -12.09 12.82 27.05
N ASP A 1046 -12.87 13.86 26.75
CA ASP A 1046 -13.64 14.58 27.75
C ASP A 1046 -15.09 14.04 27.73
N PRO A 1047 -15.79 13.99 28.89
CA PRO A 1047 -17.19 13.60 28.93
C PRO A 1047 -18.09 14.65 28.25
N ASP A 1048 -19.20 14.19 27.65
CA ASP A 1048 -20.20 15.05 27.00
C ASP A 1048 -20.95 15.89 28.03
N SER A 1049 -21.29 15.29 29.18
CA SER A 1049 -21.85 15.97 30.34
C SER A 1049 -21.42 15.28 31.64
N GLY A 1050 -21.63 15.96 32.78
CA GLY A 1050 -21.16 15.49 34.08
C GLY A 1050 -19.71 15.91 34.36
N THR A 1051 -19.20 15.56 35.53
CA THR A 1051 -17.86 15.95 35.98
C THR A 1051 -17.07 14.77 36.53
N ILE A 1052 -15.76 14.79 36.28
CA ILE A 1052 -14.78 13.86 36.84
C ILE A 1052 -13.78 14.70 37.62
N SER A 1053 -13.53 14.35 38.88
CA SER A 1053 -12.61 15.08 39.75
C SER A 1053 -11.60 14.16 40.44
N LEU A 1054 -10.37 14.65 40.59
CA LEU A 1054 -9.29 14.07 41.38
C LEU A 1054 -9.04 14.97 42.60
N ASP A 1055 -9.15 14.42 43.80
CA ASP A 1055 -9.00 15.13 45.08
C ASP A 1055 -9.85 16.42 45.16
N GLY A 1056 -11.06 16.37 44.57
CA GLY A 1056 -12.00 17.48 44.49
C GLY A 1056 -11.75 18.49 43.35
N ALA A 1057 -10.61 18.40 42.65
CA ALA A 1057 -10.30 19.22 41.48
C ALA A 1057 -10.78 18.54 40.18
N GLU A 1058 -11.53 19.26 39.35
CA GLU A 1058 -12.01 18.74 38.07
C GLU A 1058 -10.86 18.47 37.09
N LEU A 1059 -10.87 17.30 36.42
CA LEU A 1059 -9.80 16.89 35.51
C LEU A 1059 -9.54 17.89 34.37
N LYS A 1060 -10.59 18.59 33.91
CA LYS A 1060 -10.48 19.61 32.85
C LYS A 1060 -9.60 20.80 33.25
N LYS A 1061 -9.53 21.11 34.54
CA LYS A 1061 -8.76 22.25 35.09
C LYS A 1061 -7.31 21.89 35.40
N LEU A 1062 -7.00 20.59 35.53
CA LEU A 1062 -5.65 20.11 35.83
C LEU A 1062 -4.76 20.20 34.58
N LYS A 1063 -3.47 20.45 34.80
CA LYS A 1063 -2.47 20.36 33.73
C LYS A 1063 -2.35 18.91 33.28
N LEU A 1064 -2.52 18.67 31.98
CA LEU A 1064 -2.66 17.32 31.42
C LEU A 1064 -1.41 16.44 31.59
N SER A 1065 -0.23 16.99 31.31
CA SER A 1065 1.04 16.26 31.48
C SER A 1065 1.26 15.86 32.94
N TRP A 1066 1.00 16.79 33.87
CA TRP A 1066 1.08 16.50 35.31
C TRP A 1066 0.06 15.45 35.74
N LEU A 1067 -1.19 15.53 35.27
CA LEU A 1067 -2.24 14.54 35.57
C LEU A 1067 -1.81 13.14 35.17
N ARG A 1068 -1.31 13.00 33.94
CA ARG A 1068 -0.82 11.71 33.43
C ARG A 1068 0.42 11.23 34.16
N ASP A 1069 1.30 12.11 34.61
CA ASP A 1069 2.46 11.72 35.43
C ASP A 1069 2.04 11.06 36.77
N GLN A 1070 0.88 11.42 37.32
CA GLN A 1070 0.34 10.78 38.53
C GLN A 1070 -0.28 9.40 38.28
N MET A 1071 -0.46 8.99 37.03
CA MET A 1071 -1.15 7.76 36.61
C MET A 1071 -0.20 6.75 35.95
N GLY A 1072 -0.31 5.47 36.30
CA GLY A 1072 0.39 4.38 35.64
C GLY A 1072 -0.57 3.49 34.89
N LEU A 1073 -0.50 3.49 33.56
CA LEU A 1073 -1.34 2.63 32.73
C LEU A 1073 -0.63 1.32 32.37
N VAL A 1074 -1.30 0.20 32.66
CA VAL A 1074 -0.93 -1.14 32.18
C VAL A 1074 -2.09 -1.65 31.33
N SER A 1075 -1.89 -1.69 30.01
CA SER A 1075 -2.89 -2.09 29.03
C SER A 1075 -2.92 -3.61 28.83
N GLN A 1076 -4.01 -4.10 28.24
CA GLN A 1076 -4.22 -5.50 27.87
C GLN A 1076 -3.11 -6.03 26.95
N GLU A 1077 -2.79 -5.27 25.90
CA GLU A 1077 -1.69 -5.57 24.99
C GLU A 1077 -0.56 -4.53 25.16
N PRO A 1078 0.53 -4.89 25.86
CA PRO A 1078 1.61 -3.97 26.19
C PRO A 1078 2.46 -3.68 24.94
N VAL A 1079 2.53 -2.40 24.56
CA VAL A 1079 3.35 -1.98 23.42
C VAL A 1079 4.80 -1.72 23.85
N LEU A 1080 5.73 -2.44 23.22
CA LEU A 1080 7.17 -2.23 23.32
C LEU A 1080 7.68 -1.56 22.04
N PHE A 1081 8.43 -0.48 22.19
CA PHE A 1081 9.08 0.21 21.07
C PHE A 1081 10.25 -0.62 20.54
N ASN A 1082 10.62 -0.47 19.26
CA ASN A 1082 11.79 -1.15 18.68
C ASN A 1082 13.10 -0.54 19.21
N ASP A 1083 13.42 -0.86 20.45
CA ASP A 1083 14.59 -0.40 21.19
C ASP A 1083 14.98 -1.50 22.19
N THR A 1084 16.02 -1.24 22.98
CA THR A 1084 16.46 -2.12 24.07
C THR A 1084 15.38 -2.29 25.15
N ILE A 1085 15.43 -3.39 25.90
CA ILE A 1085 14.59 -3.58 27.10
C ILE A 1085 14.84 -2.46 28.10
N HIS A 1086 16.11 -2.07 28.28
CA HIS A 1086 16.51 -0.90 29.07
C HIS A 1086 15.72 0.36 28.67
N ALA A 1087 15.76 0.75 27.39
CA ALA A 1087 15.09 1.95 26.89
C ALA A 1087 13.56 1.87 27.04
N ASN A 1088 12.98 0.68 26.91
CA ASN A 1088 11.56 0.44 27.08
C ASN A 1088 11.11 0.60 28.55
N ILE A 1089 11.92 0.20 29.53
CA ILE A 1089 11.63 0.41 30.96
C ILE A 1089 11.87 1.90 31.30
N ALA A 1090 13.01 2.46 30.88
CA ALA A 1090 13.38 3.86 31.09
C ALA A 1090 12.37 4.85 30.49
N TYR A 1091 11.54 4.43 29.53
CA TYR A 1091 10.43 5.22 29.01
C TYR A 1091 9.41 5.64 30.07
N GLY A 1092 9.36 4.95 31.21
CA GLY A 1092 8.44 5.22 32.32
C GLY A 1092 8.69 6.55 33.04
N LYS A 1093 9.93 7.07 33.02
CA LYS A 1093 10.34 8.24 33.79
C LYS A 1093 10.96 9.30 32.86
N GLN A 1094 10.63 10.55 33.12
CA GLN A 1094 11.19 11.69 32.38
C GLN A 1094 12.55 12.06 32.97
N GLY A 1095 13.61 12.04 32.16
CA GLY A 1095 14.97 12.44 32.56
C GLY A 1095 16.00 11.30 32.47
N GLU A 1096 17.17 11.52 33.08
CA GLU A 1096 18.18 10.48 33.23
C GLU A 1096 17.74 9.48 34.31
N VAL A 1097 17.80 8.19 33.97
CA VAL A 1097 17.43 7.07 34.84
C VAL A 1097 18.70 6.27 35.11
N SER A 1098 18.98 5.94 36.38
CA SER A 1098 20.13 5.11 36.71
C SER A 1098 19.84 3.63 36.44
N GLU A 1099 20.89 2.86 36.16
CA GLU A 1099 20.78 1.40 35.98
C GLU A 1099 20.18 0.71 37.22
N ASP A 1100 20.51 1.19 38.42
CA ASP A 1100 19.98 0.65 39.68
C ASP A 1100 18.45 0.83 39.78
N GLU A 1101 17.91 1.96 39.33
CA GLU A 1101 16.45 2.19 39.31
C GLU A 1101 15.75 1.24 38.34
N ILE A 1102 16.34 0.98 37.17
CA ILE A 1102 15.78 0.06 36.17
C ILE A 1102 15.82 -1.37 36.66
N ILE A 1103 16.91 -1.80 37.29
CA ILE A 1103 17.05 -3.14 37.87
C ILE A 1103 16.07 -3.32 39.02
N ALA A 1104 15.91 -2.31 39.89
CA ALA A 1104 14.93 -2.36 40.98
C ALA A 1104 13.49 -2.49 40.45
N ALA A 1105 13.11 -1.68 39.47
CA ALA A 1105 11.80 -1.76 38.82
C ALA A 1105 11.56 -3.12 38.15
N ALA A 1106 12.58 -3.66 37.46
CA ALA A 1106 12.51 -4.97 36.84
C ALA A 1106 12.43 -6.12 37.85
N LYS A 1107 13.07 -6.02 39.02
CA LYS A 1107 12.94 -7.02 40.10
C LYS A 1107 11.53 -6.99 40.68
N ALA A 1108 11.00 -5.81 40.97
CA ALA A 1108 9.63 -5.65 41.47
C ALA A 1108 8.56 -6.13 40.47
N ALA A 1109 8.85 -6.07 39.17
CA ALA A 1109 7.97 -6.62 38.13
C ALA A 1109 8.20 -8.11 37.82
N ASN A 1110 9.01 -8.82 38.61
CA ASN A 1110 9.44 -10.21 38.33
C ASN A 1110 10.06 -10.39 36.93
N ALA A 1111 10.68 -9.35 36.37
CA ALA A 1111 11.25 -9.32 35.04
C ALA A 1111 12.76 -9.57 35.01
N HIS A 1112 13.46 -9.26 36.10
CA HIS A 1112 14.93 -9.27 36.15
C HIS A 1112 15.56 -10.62 35.79
N GLU A 1113 15.03 -11.75 36.29
CA GLU A 1113 15.59 -13.08 36.05
C GLU A 1113 15.58 -13.45 34.56
N PHE A 1114 14.43 -13.28 33.89
CA PHE A 1114 14.34 -13.61 32.48
C PHE A 1114 15.13 -12.62 31.62
N ILE A 1115 15.12 -11.32 31.96
CA ILE A 1115 15.91 -10.32 31.22
C ILE A 1115 17.40 -10.67 31.31
N SER A 1116 17.89 -11.03 32.51
CA SER A 1116 19.30 -11.38 32.74
C SER A 1116 19.69 -12.70 32.08
N SER A 1117 18.73 -13.61 31.85
CA SER A 1117 18.97 -14.85 31.10
C SER A 1117 19.13 -14.64 29.59
N LEU A 1118 18.74 -13.47 29.07
CA LEU A 1118 18.91 -13.16 27.64
C LEU A 1118 20.40 -12.91 27.33
N PRO A 1119 20.88 -13.29 26.12
CA PRO A 1119 22.30 -13.17 25.75
C PRO A 1119 22.89 -11.75 25.89
N GLN A 1120 22.06 -10.71 25.78
CA GLN A 1120 22.46 -9.30 25.89
C GLN A 1120 21.81 -8.59 27.09
N GLY A 1121 21.20 -9.35 28.01
CA GLY A 1121 20.55 -8.78 29.20
C GLY A 1121 19.55 -7.66 28.86
N TYR A 1122 19.70 -6.52 29.55
CA TYR A 1122 18.91 -5.30 29.33
C TYR A 1122 19.18 -4.59 27.99
N SER A 1123 20.34 -4.84 27.35
CA SER A 1123 20.68 -4.31 26.03
C SER A 1123 20.04 -5.10 24.88
N THR A 1124 19.29 -6.17 25.18
CA THR A 1124 18.55 -6.93 24.17
C THR A 1124 17.53 -6.03 23.49
N THR A 1125 17.58 -5.96 22.15
CA THR A 1125 16.59 -5.24 21.35
C THR A 1125 15.29 -6.04 21.26
N VAL A 1126 14.17 -5.38 21.52
CA VAL A 1126 12.81 -5.95 21.48
C VAL A 1126 11.93 -5.18 20.49
N GLY A 1127 10.70 -5.64 20.30
CA GLY A 1127 9.77 -5.11 19.31
C GLY A 1127 9.75 -5.94 18.03
N GLU A 1128 9.18 -5.41 16.95
CA GLU A 1128 8.94 -6.14 15.69
C GLU A 1128 10.23 -6.62 15.01
N ARG A 1129 11.32 -5.85 15.15
CA ARG A 1129 12.64 -6.19 14.58
C ARG A 1129 13.59 -6.87 15.57
N GLY A 1130 13.18 -7.00 16.83
CA GLY A 1130 14.00 -7.52 17.92
C GLY A 1130 13.69 -8.96 18.29
N THR A 1131 14.17 -9.36 19.47
CA THR A 1131 13.80 -10.63 20.10
C THR A 1131 12.32 -10.59 20.48
N GLN A 1132 11.56 -11.61 20.10
CA GLN A 1132 10.15 -11.70 20.46
C GLN A 1132 10.03 -12.20 21.90
N LEU A 1133 9.32 -11.43 22.72
CA LEU A 1133 8.95 -11.79 24.08
C LEU A 1133 7.55 -12.40 24.10
N SER A 1134 7.31 -13.37 25.00
CA SER A 1134 5.97 -13.88 25.26
C SER A 1134 5.05 -12.78 25.80
N GLY A 1135 3.73 -12.97 25.70
CA GLY A 1135 2.75 -12.01 26.25
C GLY A 1135 3.02 -11.65 27.71
N GLY A 1136 3.30 -12.65 28.56
CA GLY A 1136 3.62 -12.46 29.97
C GLY A 1136 4.94 -11.74 30.21
N GLN A 1137 5.96 -11.99 29.38
CA GLN A 1137 7.23 -11.23 29.45
C GLN A 1137 7.03 -9.77 29.04
N LYS A 1138 6.26 -9.49 27.98
CA LYS A 1138 5.95 -8.11 27.57
C LYS A 1138 5.18 -7.37 28.68
N GLN A 1139 4.24 -8.06 29.33
CA GLN A 1139 3.44 -7.49 30.41
C GLN A 1139 4.33 -7.09 31.59
N ARG A 1140 5.28 -7.95 31.98
CA ARG A 1140 6.24 -7.64 33.05
C ARG A 1140 7.14 -6.44 32.72
N VAL A 1141 7.55 -6.28 31.46
CA VAL A 1141 8.31 -5.08 31.04
C VAL A 1141 7.45 -3.82 31.12
N ALA A 1142 6.17 -3.89 30.74
CA ALA A 1142 5.24 -2.78 30.88
C ALA A 1142 4.94 -2.44 32.36
N ILE A 1143 4.84 -3.44 33.22
CA ILE A 1143 4.71 -3.26 34.67
C ILE A 1143 5.98 -2.59 35.22
N ALA A 1144 7.18 -3.05 34.84
CA ALA A 1144 8.43 -2.40 35.24
C ALA A 1144 8.47 -0.91 34.81
N ARG A 1145 7.99 -0.60 33.59
CA ARG A 1145 7.83 0.78 33.09
C ARG A 1145 6.87 1.58 33.97
N ALA A 1146 5.74 1.01 34.39
CA ALA A 1146 4.79 1.65 35.28
C ALA A 1146 5.32 1.82 36.71
N ILE A 1147 6.11 0.87 37.22
CA ILE A 1147 6.77 0.95 38.53
C ILE A 1147 7.79 2.08 38.54
N LEU A 1148 8.63 2.17 37.50
CA LEU A 1148 9.67 3.20 37.39
C LEU A 1148 9.08 4.62 37.40
N LYS A 1149 7.86 4.78 36.88
CA LYS A 1149 7.13 6.06 36.91
C LYS A 1149 6.70 6.49 38.32
N ASP A 1150 6.59 5.54 39.25
CA ASP A 1150 6.08 5.71 40.62
C ASP A 1150 4.75 6.51 40.73
N PRO A 1151 3.67 6.02 40.10
CA PRO A 1151 2.39 6.74 40.05
C PRO A 1151 1.62 6.64 41.38
N ARG A 1152 0.78 7.64 41.66
CA ARG A 1152 -0.17 7.64 42.80
C ARG A 1152 -1.43 6.82 42.49
N ILE A 1153 -1.79 6.75 41.21
CA ILE A 1153 -2.97 6.07 40.69
C ILE A 1153 -2.51 5.01 39.68
N LEU A 1154 -2.91 3.76 39.87
CA LEU A 1154 -2.59 2.67 38.97
C LEU A 1154 -3.85 2.25 38.19
N LEU A 1155 -3.74 2.19 36.88
CA LEU A 1155 -4.82 1.84 35.95
C LEU A 1155 -4.45 0.52 35.27
N LEU A 1156 -5.18 -0.55 35.62
CA LEU A 1156 -4.98 -1.89 35.07
C LEU A 1156 -6.16 -2.22 34.13
N ASP A 1157 -5.93 -2.17 32.83
CA ASP A 1157 -6.94 -2.48 31.81
C ASP A 1157 -6.71 -3.91 31.29
N GLU A 1158 -7.40 -4.88 31.89
CA GLU A 1158 -7.31 -6.30 31.54
C GLU A 1158 -5.88 -6.87 31.49
N ALA A 1159 -5.03 -6.47 32.44
CA ALA A 1159 -3.61 -6.79 32.44
C ALA A 1159 -3.25 -8.30 32.45
N THR A 1160 -4.22 -9.19 32.70
CA THR A 1160 -4.05 -10.65 32.78
C THR A 1160 -4.90 -11.44 31.76
N SER A 1161 -5.71 -10.79 30.91
CA SER A 1161 -6.70 -11.51 30.09
C SER A 1161 -6.10 -12.36 28.97
N ALA A 1162 -4.92 -11.97 28.45
CA ALA A 1162 -4.22 -12.63 27.34
C ALA A 1162 -3.09 -13.59 27.77
N LEU A 1163 -3.02 -13.97 29.05
CA LEU A 1163 -1.93 -14.79 29.61
C LEU A 1163 -2.36 -16.25 29.85
N ASP A 1164 -1.38 -17.15 29.78
CA ASP A 1164 -1.51 -18.53 30.28
C ASP A 1164 -1.52 -18.54 31.82
N ALA A 1165 -1.98 -19.64 32.42
CA ALA A 1165 -2.20 -19.70 33.88
C ALA A 1165 -0.90 -19.50 34.69
N GLU A 1166 0.25 -19.94 34.17
CA GLU A 1166 1.54 -19.78 34.83
C GLU A 1166 2.05 -18.33 34.76
N ALA A 1167 2.05 -17.70 33.58
CA ALA A 1167 2.46 -16.30 33.47
C ALA A 1167 1.46 -15.35 34.13
N GLU A 1168 0.16 -15.69 34.14
CA GLU A 1168 -0.86 -14.96 34.89
C GLU A 1168 -0.49 -14.88 36.37
N ARG A 1169 -0.14 -16.01 37.00
CA ARG A 1169 0.20 -16.01 38.43
C ARG A 1169 1.40 -15.10 38.73
N ILE A 1170 2.46 -15.20 37.92
CA ILE A 1170 3.68 -14.40 38.08
C ILE A 1170 3.41 -12.90 37.88
N VAL A 1171 2.57 -12.55 36.90
CA VAL A 1171 2.16 -11.17 36.61
C VAL A 1171 1.25 -10.63 37.72
N GLN A 1172 0.31 -11.43 38.22
CA GLN A 1172 -0.57 -11.06 39.32
C GLN A 1172 0.23 -10.82 40.61
N ASP A 1173 1.19 -11.69 40.93
CA ASP A 1173 2.08 -11.52 42.09
C ASP A 1173 2.85 -10.18 42.00
N ALA A 1174 3.29 -9.80 40.80
CA ALA A 1174 3.94 -8.50 40.57
C ALA A 1174 2.94 -7.34 40.72
N LEU A 1175 1.74 -7.44 40.17
CA LEU A 1175 0.70 -6.41 40.28
C LEU A 1175 0.28 -6.18 41.74
N ASP A 1176 0.09 -7.25 42.52
CA ASP A 1176 -0.33 -7.17 43.92
C ASP A 1176 0.70 -6.41 44.77
N GLN A 1177 2.00 -6.59 44.51
CA GLN A 1177 3.06 -5.81 45.17
C GLN A 1177 3.01 -4.32 44.79
N VAL A 1178 2.72 -4.03 43.52
CA VAL A 1178 2.72 -2.67 42.96
C VAL A 1178 1.47 -1.89 43.37
N MET A 1179 0.37 -2.58 43.69
CA MET A 1179 -0.89 -1.99 44.12
C MET A 1179 -0.85 -1.47 45.56
N VAL A 1180 0.07 -1.95 46.39
CA VAL A 1180 0.18 -1.55 47.80
C VAL A 1180 0.40 -0.05 47.92
N SER A 1181 -0.42 0.62 48.73
CA SER A 1181 -0.37 2.07 49.01
C SER A 1181 -0.70 3.00 47.83
N ARG A 1182 -1.28 2.48 46.74
CA ARG A 1182 -1.72 3.27 45.57
C ARG A 1182 -3.22 3.14 45.35
N THR A 1183 -3.86 4.18 44.80
CA THR A 1183 -5.24 4.05 44.33
C THR A 1183 -5.23 3.20 43.08
N THR A 1184 -5.92 2.06 43.05
CA THR A 1184 -5.89 1.15 41.90
C THR A 1184 -7.27 0.97 41.31
N ILE A 1185 -7.38 1.17 39.99
CA ILE A 1185 -8.56 0.80 39.21
C ILE A 1185 -8.20 -0.41 38.38
N VAL A 1186 -8.99 -1.49 38.53
CA VAL A 1186 -8.77 -2.75 37.81
C VAL A 1186 -9.99 -3.07 36.96
N VAL A 1187 -9.81 -3.10 35.65
CA VAL A 1187 -10.76 -3.72 34.73
C VAL A 1187 -10.31 -5.16 34.56
N ALA A 1188 -11.07 -6.11 35.10
CA ALA A 1188 -10.72 -7.52 35.02
C ALA A 1188 -11.90 -8.34 34.52
N HIS A 1189 -11.60 -9.27 33.62
CA HIS A 1189 -12.53 -10.30 33.19
C HIS A 1189 -12.43 -11.54 34.09
N ARG A 1190 -11.30 -11.73 34.79
CA ARG A 1190 -11.05 -12.92 35.62
C ARG A 1190 -11.47 -12.71 37.08
N LEU A 1191 -12.08 -13.74 37.65
CA LEU A 1191 -12.61 -13.71 39.00
C LEU A 1191 -11.53 -13.70 40.09
N SER A 1192 -10.38 -14.31 39.80
CA SER A 1192 -9.19 -14.33 40.67
C SER A 1192 -8.73 -12.92 41.03
N THR A 1193 -8.64 -12.04 40.02
CA THR A 1193 -8.15 -10.67 40.15
C THR A 1193 -9.13 -9.75 40.89
N ILE A 1194 -10.45 -9.99 40.79
CA ILE A 1194 -11.47 -9.10 41.42
C ILE A 1194 -11.82 -9.47 42.87
N LYS A 1195 -11.55 -10.71 43.30
CA LYS A 1195 -11.89 -11.17 44.66
C LYS A 1195 -11.17 -10.37 45.75
N GLY A 1196 -9.93 -9.95 45.49
CA GLY A 1196 -9.11 -9.16 46.40
C GLY A 1196 -9.41 -7.66 46.43
N ALA A 1197 -10.35 -7.15 45.61
CA ALA A 1197 -10.64 -5.72 45.53
C ALA A 1197 -11.40 -5.23 46.77
N ASP A 1198 -11.06 -4.02 47.24
CA ASP A 1198 -11.78 -3.37 48.35
C ASP A 1198 -13.23 -3.05 47.98
N ILE A 1199 -13.46 -2.68 46.71
CA ILE A 1199 -14.76 -2.32 46.15
C ILE A 1199 -14.87 -2.90 44.75
N ILE A 1200 -16.01 -3.52 44.45
CA ILE A 1200 -16.37 -3.98 43.11
C ILE A 1200 -17.55 -3.14 42.64
N ALA A 1201 -17.45 -2.57 41.45
CA ALA A 1201 -18.53 -1.85 40.79
C ALA A 1201 -18.93 -2.60 39.51
N VAL A 1202 -20.20 -3.02 39.45
CA VAL A 1202 -20.75 -3.73 38.30
C VAL A 1202 -21.42 -2.75 37.36
N ILE A 1203 -20.99 -2.75 36.11
CA ILE A 1203 -21.44 -1.83 35.07
C ILE A 1203 -22.36 -2.56 34.10
N LYS A 1204 -23.57 -2.03 33.93
CA LYS A 1204 -24.58 -2.51 32.98
C LYS A 1204 -25.21 -1.32 32.27
N ASP A 1205 -25.32 -1.39 30.95
CA ASP A 1205 -25.89 -0.32 30.09
C ASP A 1205 -25.29 1.08 30.35
N GLY A 1206 -23.99 1.12 30.68
CA GLY A 1206 -23.28 2.36 30.95
C GLY A 1206 -23.53 2.98 32.34
N LYS A 1207 -24.15 2.25 33.27
CA LYS A 1207 -24.45 2.65 34.66
C LYS A 1207 -23.86 1.68 35.67
N VAL A 1208 -23.59 2.16 36.89
CA VAL A 1208 -23.26 1.29 38.03
C VAL A 1208 -24.55 0.64 38.53
N ALA A 1209 -24.71 -0.66 38.28
CA ALA A 1209 -25.85 -1.44 38.73
C ALA A 1209 -25.71 -1.85 40.20
N GLU A 1210 -24.51 -2.29 40.59
CA GLU A 1210 -24.22 -2.79 41.94
C GLU A 1210 -22.83 -2.33 42.41
N LYS A 1211 -22.67 -2.12 43.72
CA LYS A 1211 -21.41 -1.72 44.34
C LYS A 1211 -21.26 -2.38 45.71
N GLY A 1212 -20.13 -3.02 45.98
CA GLY A 1212 -19.87 -3.65 47.28
C GLY A 1212 -18.59 -4.48 47.31
N LYS A 1213 -18.36 -5.20 48.40
CA LYS A 1213 -17.31 -6.25 48.48
C LYS A 1213 -17.79 -7.53 47.79
N HIS A 1214 -16.86 -8.38 47.38
CA HIS A 1214 -17.15 -9.68 46.77
C HIS A 1214 -18.21 -10.48 47.56
N GLU A 1215 -17.97 -10.70 48.86
CA GLU A 1215 -18.86 -11.46 49.75
C GLU A 1215 -20.28 -10.87 49.82
N SER A 1216 -20.39 -9.54 49.87
CA SER A 1216 -21.69 -8.85 49.93
C SER A 1216 -22.48 -8.93 48.63
N LEU A 1217 -21.78 -8.85 47.49
CA LEU A 1217 -22.43 -8.84 46.17
C LEU A 1217 -22.88 -10.24 45.73
N VAL A 1218 -22.13 -11.28 46.09
CA VAL A 1218 -22.53 -12.68 45.84
C VAL A 1218 -23.77 -13.06 46.64
N GLY A 1219 -23.96 -12.46 47.83
CA GLY A 1219 -25.13 -12.70 48.68
C GLY A 1219 -26.45 -12.10 48.16
N ILE A 1220 -26.42 -11.23 47.14
CA ILE A 1220 -27.62 -10.60 46.57
C ILE A 1220 -28.34 -11.60 45.65
N LYS A 1221 -29.48 -12.13 46.10
CA LYS A 1221 -30.31 -13.05 45.30
C LYS A 1221 -30.83 -12.33 44.04
N GLY A 1222 -30.49 -12.87 42.86
CA GLY A 1222 -30.84 -12.28 41.57
C GLY A 1222 -30.00 -11.05 41.19
N GLY A 1223 -28.91 -10.78 41.89
CA GLY A 1223 -27.99 -9.68 41.57
C GLY A 1223 -27.22 -9.91 40.26
N VAL A 1224 -26.87 -8.82 39.58
CA VAL A 1224 -26.07 -8.81 38.35
C VAL A 1224 -24.67 -9.35 38.61
N TYR A 1225 -24.03 -8.98 39.73
CA TYR A 1225 -22.73 -9.54 40.10
C TYR A 1225 -22.82 -11.03 40.39
N ALA A 1226 -23.81 -11.45 41.19
CA ALA A 1226 -24.01 -12.85 41.53
C ALA A 1226 -24.25 -13.69 40.26
N SER A 1227 -25.01 -13.17 39.30
CA SER A 1227 -25.24 -13.80 38.00
C SER A 1227 -23.95 -13.89 37.16
N LEU A 1228 -23.12 -12.83 37.14
CA LEU A 1228 -21.81 -12.85 36.46
C LEU A 1228 -20.83 -13.82 37.12
N VAL A 1229 -20.84 -13.92 38.45
CA VAL A 1229 -20.03 -14.87 39.21
C VAL A 1229 -20.54 -16.29 39.04
N GLU A 1230 -21.84 -16.53 39.02
CA GLU A 1230 -22.43 -17.83 38.74
C GLU A 1230 -22.13 -18.26 37.31
N LEU A 1231 -22.20 -17.35 36.34
CA LEU A 1231 -21.74 -17.59 34.97
C LEU A 1231 -20.26 -17.96 34.92
N HIS A 1232 -19.38 -17.24 35.64
CA HIS A 1232 -17.94 -17.51 35.63
C HIS A 1232 -17.47 -18.69 36.50
N SER A 1233 -18.21 -19.02 37.57
CA SER A 1233 -17.92 -20.15 38.45
C SER A 1233 -18.55 -21.44 37.95
N ARG A 1234 -19.59 -21.31 37.12
CA ARG A 1234 -19.90 -22.35 36.16
C ARG A 1234 -18.73 -22.42 35.18
N SER A 1235 -18.24 -21.27 34.64
CA SER A 1235 -17.17 -21.14 33.62
C SER A 1235 -15.75 -21.66 33.94
N ALA A 1236 -15.52 -22.23 35.12
CA ALA A 1236 -14.21 -22.61 35.66
C ALA A 1236 -14.32 -23.90 36.45
#